data_AF-A0A4Q1DFD0-F1
#
_entry.id   AF-A0A4Q1DFD0-F1
#
_cell.length_a   1.000
_cell.length_b   1.000
_cell.length_c   1.000
_cell.angle_alpha   90.00
_cell.angle_beta   90.00
_cell.angle_gamma   90.00
#
_symmetry.space_group_name_H-M   'P 1'
#
loop_
_entity.id
_entity.type
_entity.pdbx_description
1 polymer ?
#
loop_
_entity_poly.entity_id
_entity_poly.type
_entity_poly.pdbx_seq_one_letter_code
_entity_poly.pdbx_strand_id
1 'polypeptide(L)'
;MKCFITNKECIFEGPKTDKNKIRSVFVIAPFGFPYDDLYELGIKQNIKQVINVKRENVMRADKSLQLGYVMCHRICQSIKNAEFIYADISEANCNVYYELGLAFGLDKKIGLIKNENSRNRYVSIFSNFVSNSEKNNDPEQCHSASVGKIILYNSLKDFDEKNVLSDGFYSCFNKIKNDFEDCLDKKNISNPDKKASDEDALRIHNFVNQYGQSMDLHERAINGANQNLNNRWHIDKSSYVSDIMNICDMCKMYESIVASKICVLDMTHYEDPVNVYMFFLLGLAHAKGKAAIPLINRKKNMSMPFDVGGLWQVYYNDYKDLEEELHPTIKKIDSDIEKGKNERNYRLIWDNFLMAKELHVFTCARPGTPGSESITRTNIDKWDYMSINELTFFIAQKYETSQVTAEEPMDKMRKKEIEDHKHETSYFCDSVRNKIINKSCVIVGSPDVSDYAEIILADIHGIQPYNPIQNNRLPFLFYKKTERDEHPRKISSFYKEPCDEYSNKDGVLFNNKFKALEEHDDPNTNSGEAKITGETCIILTIAKNPYPSPDGKSDYVMVLSGFTGVGTYGAIKLFTEPTKKPDPKEDDKSKEEAEKKVRNYIDELKKYLHDINKIKIKDNIVGWNTLLMVTYTSDKNKPGDTRHLTSIKYIDTKEIPLKNE
;
A
#
# COMPACT_ATOMS: atom_id res chain seq x y z
N MET A 1 -1.52 -5.19 -1.20
CA MET A 1 -1.80 -5.87 -2.49
C MET A 1 -3.18 -6.52 -2.42
N LYS A 2 -4.00 -6.45 -3.48
CA LYS A 2 -5.30 -7.12 -3.50
C LYS A 2 -5.16 -8.62 -3.78
N CYS A 3 -6.01 -9.42 -3.16
CA CYS A 3 -6.16 -10.84 -3.39
C CYS A 3 -6.81 -11.08 -4.75
N PHE A 4 -6.23 -11.93 -5.57
CA PHE A 4 -6.74 -12.25 -6.91
C PHE A 4 -8.09 -12.99 -6.88
N ILE A 5 -8.41 -13.67 -5.77
CA ILE A 5 -9.65 -14.45 -5.62
C ILE A 5 -10.81 -13.54 -5.20
N THR A 6 -10.57 -12.68 -4.21
CA THR A 6 -11.62 -11.90 -3.55
C THR A 6 -11.64 -10.44 -3.97
N ASN A 7 -10.61 -9.97 -4.69
CA ASN A 7 -10.37 -8.56 -5.00
C ASN A 7 -10.29 -7.63 -3.75
N LYS A 8 -10.20 -8.22 -2.55
CA LYS A 8 -10.01 -7.54 -1.26
C LYS A 8 -8.53 -7.45 -0.89
N GLU A 9 -8.19 -6.77 0.20
CA GLU A 9 -6.81 -6.78 0.69
C GLU A 9 -6.33 -8.21 0.99
N CYS A 10 -5.14 -8.57 0.52
CA CYS A 10 -4.58 -9.90 0.73
C CYS A 10 -4.05 -10.00 2.16
N ILE A 11 -4.52 -10.99 2.94
CA ILE A 11 -4.05 -11.25 4.30
C ILE A 11 -2.56 -11.62 4.35
N PHE A 12 -2.03 -12.22 3.28
CA PHE A 12 -0.62 -12.57 3.22
C PHE A 12 0.24 -11.35 2.92
N GLU A 13 1.24 -11.15 3.77
CA GLU A 13 2.32 -10.21 3.51
C GLU A 13 3.01 -10.61 2.20
N GLY A 14 3.39 -9.61 1.39
CA GLY A 14 4.18 -9.85 0.19
C GLY A 14 5.50 -10.56 0.52
N PRO A 15 6.27 -10.99 -0.51
CA PRO A 15 7.56 -11.61 -0.26
C PRO A 15 8.42 -10.68 0.61
N LYS A 16 8.72 -11.09 1.86
CA LYS A 16 9.73 -10.42 2.68
C LYS A 16 11.04 -10.56 1.92
N THR A 17 11.53 -9.45 1.37
CA THR A 17 12.81 -9.33 0.68
C THR A 17 13.93 -9.40 1.71
N ASP A 18 14.14 -10.57 2.28
CA ASP A 18 15.34 -10.82 3.03
C ASP A 18 16.49 -11.00 2.01
N LYS A 19 17.46 -10.09 2.03
CA LYS A 19 18.61 -10.13 1.10
C LYS A 19 19.47 -11.39 1.30
N ASN A 20 19.30 -12.09 2.42
CA ASN A 20 19.95 -13.37 2.71
C ASN A 20 19.10 -14.59 2.36
N LYS A 21 17.91 -14.42 1.76
CA LYS A 21 16.98 -15.52 1.49
C LYS A 21 17.53 -16.43 0.38
N ILE A 22 17.45 -17.74 0.63
CA ILE A 22 17.81 -18.78 -0.32
C ILE A 22 16.95 -18.61 -1.58
N ARG A 23 17.59 -18.60 -2.76
CA ARG A 23 16.89 -18.50 -4.05
C ARG A 23 15.88 -19.65 -4.15
N SER A 24 14.65 -19.36 -4.57
CA SER A 24 13.56 -20.33 -4.66
C SER A 24 13.06 -20.44 -6.10
N VAL A 25 12.65 -21.65 -6.46
CA VAL A 25 12.12 -21.95 -7.80
C VAL A 25 10.72 -22.53 -7.65
N PHE A 26 9.77 -22.02 -8.44
CA PHE A 26 8.44 -22.59 -8.54
C PHE A 26 8.22 -23.20 -9.93
N VAL A 27 7.70 -24.43 -9.94
CA VAL A 27 7.42 -25.18 -11.17
C VAL A 27 5.91 -25.22 -11.37
N ILE A 28 5.49 -24.74 -12.55
CA ILE A 28 4.13 -24.78 -13.08
C ILE A 28 4.10 -25.91 -14.10
N ALA A 29 3.36 -26.98 -13.86
CA ALA A 29 3.26 -28.10 -14.79
C ALA A 29 1.93 -28.83 -14.58
N PRO A 30 1.43 -29.57 -15.58
CA PRO A 30 0.34 -30.52 -15.36
C PRO A 30 0.72 -31.56 -14.29
N PHE A 31 -0.28 -32.20 -13.69
CA PHE A 31 -0.07 -33.25 -12.69
C PHE A 31 -0.07 -34.63 -13.35
N GLY A 32 0.65 -35.58 -12.74
CA GLY A 32 0.70 -36.97 -13.18
C GLY A 32 1.85 -37.27 -14.14
N PHE A 33 1.91 -38.51 -14.62
CA PHE A 33 2.93 -38.94 -15.57
C PHE A 33 2.68 -38.31 -16.97
N PRO A 34 3.72 -37.84 -17.69
CA PRO A 34 5.16 -37.89 -17.36
C PRO A 34 5.69 -36.67 -16.56
N TYR A 35 4.81 -35.71 -16.23
CA TYR A 35 5.19 -34.43 -15.60
C TYR A 35 5.77 -34.58 -14.19
N ASP A 36 5.34 -35.62 -13.46
CA ASP A 36 5.90 -35.99 -12.15
C ASP A 36 7.38 -36.37 -12.24
N ASP A 37 7.76 -37.12 -13.27
CA ASP A 37 9.14 -37.54 -13.50
C ASP A 37 9.98 -36.38 -14.01
N LEU A 38 9.43 -35.57 -14.92
CA LEU A 38 10.09 -34.33 -15.35
C LEU A 38 10.39 -33.42 -14.14
N TYR A 39 9.46 -33.30 -13.21
CA TYR A 39 9.66 -32.50 -12.00
C TYR A 39 10.70 -33.12 -11.04
N GLU A 40 10.52 -34.38 -10.62
CA GLU A 40 11.37 -35.00 -9.58
C GLU A 40 12.74 -35.42 -10.09
N LEU A 41 12.85 -35.89 -11.33
CA LEU A 41 14.09 -36.41 -11.93
C LEU A 41 14.78 -35.36 -12.81
N GLY A 42 14.01 -34.61 -13.61
CA GLY A 42 14.55 -33.56 -14.47
C GLY A 42 14.86 -32.27 -13.71
N ILE A 43 13.83 -31.51 -13.36
CA ILE A 43 13.97 -30.12 -12.90
C ILE A 43 14.62 -30.04 -11.52
N LYS A 44 14.08 -30.77 -10.54
CA LYS A 44 14.47 -30.65 -9.12
C LYS A 44 15.88 -31.17 -8.84
N GLN A 45 16.35 -32.19 -9.55
CA GLN A 45 17.72 -32.70 -9.39
C GLN A 45 18.74 -31.73 -10.00
N ASN A 46 18.46 -31.23 -11.20
CA ASN A 46 19.38 -30.35 -11.91
C ASN A 46 19.51 -28.98 -11.25
N ILE A 47 18.42 -28.37 -10.77
CA ILE A 47 18.46 -27.05 -10.09
C ILE A 47 19.42 -27.05 -8.88
N LYS A 48 19.47 -28.13 -8.11
CA LYS A 48 20.40 -28.28 -6.98
C LYS A 48 21.85 -28.10 -7.41
N GLN A 49 22.20 -28.59 -8.59
CA GLN A 49 23.57 -28.60 -9.10
C GLN A 49 24.04 -27.24 -9.65
N VAL A 50 23.12 -26.37 -10.10
CA VAL A 50 23.51 -25.13 -10.82
C VAL A 50 23.44 -23.85 -9.98
N ILE A 51 22.47 -23.73 -9.06
CA ILE A 51 22.20 -22.45 -8.37
C ILE A 51 22.46 -22.46 -6.87
N ASN A 52 23.11 -23.50 -6.35
CA ASN A 52 23.29 -23.71 -4.90
C ASN A 52 21.96 -23.56 -4.12
N VAL A 53 20.85 -23.89 -4.79
CA VAL A 53 19.51 -23.87 -4.22
C VAL A 53 19.29 -25.21 -3.55
N LYS A 54 19.01 -25.19 -2.25
CA LYS A 54 18.67 -26.42 -1.55
C LYS A 54 17.40 -27.02 -2.14
N ARG A 55 17.33 -28.36 -2.23
CA ARG A 55 16.27 -29.10 -2.93
C ARG A 55 14.87 -28.76 -2.41
N GLU A 56 14.77 -28.43 -1.13
CA GLU A 56 13.55 -27.99 -0.43
C GLU A 56 12.99 -26.64 -0.93
N ASN A 57 13.77 -25.85 -1.67
CA ASN A 57 13.34 -24.56 -2.21
C ASN A 57 12.87 -24.64 -3.68
N VAL A 58 12.80 -25.86 -4.24
CA VAL A 58 12.11 -26.12 -5.51
C VAL A 58 10.72 -26.65 -5.19
N MET A 59 9.70 -25.89 -5.58
CA MET A 59 8.32 -26.14 -5.20
C MET A 59 7.44 -26.38 -6.43
N ARG A 60 6.48 -27.29 -6.29
CA ARG A 60 5.35 -27.49 -7.22
C ARG A 60 4.08 -27.57 -6.39
N ALA A 61 2.97 -27.02 -6.89
CA ALA A 61 1.76 -26.82 -6.12
C ALA A 61 1.28 -28.10 -5.42
N ASP A 62 1.24 -29.25 -6.10
CA ASP A 62 0.78 -30.55 -5.59
C ASP A 62 1.60 -31.15 -4.44
N LYS A 63 2.87 -30.77 -4.27
CA LYS A 63 3.78 -31.40 -3.29
C LYS A 63 3.76 -30.77 -1.89
N SER A 64 3.10 -29.62 -1.70
CA SER A 64 2.97 -29.00 -0.39
C SER A 64 1.71 -29.49 0.34
N LEU A 65 1.88 -30.25 1.43
CA LEU A 65 0.80 -30.55 2.39
C LEU A 65 0.58 -29.33 3.28
N GLN A 66 -0.24 -28.37 2.83
CA GLN A 66 -0.68 -27.23 3.64
C GLN A 66 -2.21 -27.18 3.68
N LEU A 67 -2.75 -27.08 4.89
CA LEU A 67 -4.17 -26.82 5.12
C LEU A 67 -4.48 -25.36 4.76
N GLY A 68 -5.44 -25.11 3.89
CA GLY A 68 -5.85 -23.76 3.49
C GLY A 68 -6.35 -23.66 2.03
N TYR A 69 -6.63 -22.43 1.58
CA TYR A 69 -7.01 -22.17 0.18
C TYR A 69 -5.81 -22.43 -0.75
N VAL A 70 -5.92 -23.48 -1.57
CA VAL A 70 -4.88 -23.93 -2.54
C VAL A 70 -4.33 -22.75 -3.35
N MET A 71 -5.21 -21.92 -3.90
CA MET A 71 -4.83 -20.76 -4.71
C MET A 71 -4.00 -19.71 -3.97
N CYS A 72 -4.32 -19.41 -2.71
CA CYS A 72 -3.63 -18.37 -1.96
C CYS A 72 -2.24 -18.82 -1.52
N HIS A 73 -2.14 -20.00 -0.89
CA HIS A 73 -0.89 -20.47 -0.28
C HIS A 73 0.01 -21.22 -1.26
N ARG A 74 -0.56 -22.13 -2.07
CA ARG A 74 0.25 -23.07 -2.85
C ARG A 74 0.71 -22.48 -4.17
N ILE A 75 -0.10 -21.61 -4.76
CA ILE A 75 0.14 -21.05 -6.10
C ILE A 75 0.56 -19.59 -5.99
N CYS A 76 -0.34 -18.70 -5.57
CA CYS A 76 -0.09 -17.26 -5.53
C CYS A 76 1.14 -16.88 -4.69
N GLN A 77 1.22 -17.37 -3.45
CA GLN A 77 2.36 -17.09 -2.57
C GLN A 77 3.65 -17.73 -3.08
N SER A 78 3.60 -18.95 -3.62
CA SER A 78 4.77 -19.62 -4.20
C SER A 78 5.31 -18.86 -5.41
N ILE A 79 4.46 -18.44 -6.35
CA ILE A 79 4.87 -17.62 -7.50
C ILE A 79 5.48 -16.30 -7.00
N LYS A 80 4.83 -15.61 -6.05
CA LYS A 80 5.33 -14.35 -5.48
C LYS A 80 6.68 -14.49 -4.78
N ASN A 81 6.89 -15.60 -4.07
CA ASN A 81 8.13 -15.85 -3.34
C ASN A 81 9.24 -16.43 -4.21
N ALA A 82 8.89 -17.04 -5.34
CA ALA A 82 9.84 -17.59 -6.29
C ALA A 82 10.67 -16.48 -6.95
N GLU A 83 11.96 -16.73 -7.05
CA GLU A 83 12.85 -15.92 -7.88
C GLU A 83 12.74 -16.34 -9.36
N PHE A 84 12.64 -17.65 -9.59
CA PHE A 84 12.52 -18.24 -10.91
C PHE A 84 11.26 -19.10 -11.01
N ILE A 85 10.63 -19.03 -12.17
CA ILE A 85 9.49 -19.85 -12.55
C ILE A 85 9.91 -20.76 -13.70
N TYR A 86 9.58 -22.03 -13.62
CA TYR A 86 9.60 -22.93 -14.77
C TYR A 86 8.18 -23.33 -15.10
N ALA A 87 7.74 -23.19 -16.36
CA ALA A 87 6.42 -23.62 -16.78
C ALA A 87 6.50 -24.63 -17.93
N ASP A 88 5.92 -25.82 -17.74
CA ASP A 88 5.77 -26.80 -18.81
C ASP A 88 4.48 -26.51 -19.60
N ILE A 89 4.65 -26.12 -20.86
CA ILE A 89 3.57 -25.78 -21.78
C ILE A 89 3.37 -26.83 -22.88
N SER A 90 3.85 -28.06 -22.67
CA SER A 90 3.71 -29.17 -23.62
C SER A 90 2.26 -29.47 -23.97
N GLU A 91 1.34 -29.25 -23.02
CA GLU A 91 -0.10 -29.38 -23.21
C GLU A 91 -0.81 -28.04 -23.05
N ALA A 92 -1.99 -27.93 -23.67
CA ALA A 92 -2.91 -26.82 -23.48
C ALA A 92 -3.68 -27.00 -22.16
N ASN A 93 -2.97 -26.98 -21.03
CA ASN A 93 -3.57 -27.09 -19.71
C ASN A 93 -3.97 -25.72 -19.16
N CYS A 94 -5.26 -25.51 -18.87
CA CYS A 94 -5.77 -24.21 -18.44
C CYS A 94 -5.18 -23.70 -17.10
N ASN A 95 -4.94 -24.60 -16.13
CA ASN A 95 -4.34 -24.21 -14.84
C ASN A 95 -2.92 -23.69 -15.06
N VAL A 96 -2.13 -24.42 -15.85
CA VAL A 96 -0.76 -24.02 -16.22
C VAL A 96 -0.74 -22.63 -16.86
N TYR A 97 -1.63 -22.37 -17.82
CA TYR A 97 -1.66 -21.09 -18.51
C TYR A 97 -2.14 -19.95 -17.62
N TYR A 98 -3.08 -20.20 -16.71
CA TYR A 98 -3.48 -19.24 -15.69
C TYR A 98 -2.33 -18.87 -14.75
N GLU A 99 -1.62 -19.87 -14.22
CA GLU A 99 -0.44 -19.66 -13.37
C GLU A 99 0.69 -18.96 -14.12
N LEU A 100 0.91 -19.30 -15.39
CA LEU A 100 1.88 -18.65 -16.27
C LEU A 100 1.52 -17.17 -16.47
N GLY A 101 0.24 -16.86 -16.69
CA GLY A 101 -0.26 -15.49 -16.77
C GLY A 101 -0.01 -14.71 -15.48
N LEU A 102 -0.26 -15.34 -14.32
CA LEU A 102 0.04 -14.74 -13.02
C LEU A 102 1.54 -14.45 -12.86
N ALA A 103 2.40 -15.42 -13.17
CA ALA A 103 3.85 -15.24 -13.11
C ALA A 103 4.33 -14.13 -14.05
N PHE A 104 3.80 -14.10 -15.28
CA PHE A 104 4.13 -13.09 -16.28
C PHE A 104 3.73 -11.69 -15.81
N GLY A 105 2.50 -11.53 -15.32
CA GLY A 105 2.03 -10.23 -14.83
C GLY A 105 2.69 -9.77 -13.52
N LEU A 106 3.24 -10.70 -12.73
CA LEU A 106 4.07 -10.40 -11.54
C LEU A 106 5.54 -10.16 -11.89
N ASP A 107 5.86 -10.02 -13.18
CA ASP A 107 7.18 -9.72 -13.72
C ASP A 107 8.25 -10.73 -13.26
N LYS A 108 7.86 -12.01 -13.19
CA LYS A 108 8.75 -13.10 -12.80
C LYS A 108 9.70 -13.50 -13.93
N LYS A 109 10.84 -14.08 -13.54
CA LYS A 109 11.78 -14.72 -14.47
C LYS A 109 11.21 -16.09 -14.84
N ILE A 110 10.92 -16.33 -16.12
CA ILE A 110 10.17 -17.52 -16.56
C ILE A 110 10.99 -18.32 -17.58
N GLY A 111 11.27 -19.58 -17.29
CA GLY A 111 11.71 -20.58 -18.26
C GLY A 111 10.54 -21.44 -18.72
N LEU A 112 10.32 -21.56 -20.03
CA LEU A 112 9.27 -22.39 -20.60
C LEU A 112 9.84 -23.70 -21.13
N ILE A 113 9.27 -24.81 -20.69
CA ILE A 113 9.61 -26.15 -21.12
C ILE A 113 8.54 -26.63 -22.08
N LYS A 114 8.95 -27.32 -23.16
CA LYS A 114 8.02 -28.03 -24.03
C LYS A 114 8.61 -29.36 -24.48
N ASN A 115 7.73 -30.32 -24.70
CA ASN A 115 8.03 -31.49 -25.50
C ASN A 115 8.25 -31.04 -26.96
N GLU A 116 9.31 -31.55 -27.62
CA GLU A 116 9.60 -31.28 -29.03
C GLU A 116 8.43 -31.69 -29.93
N ASN A 117 7.76 -32.79 -29.58
CA ASN A 117 6.63 -33.36 -30.29
C ASN A 117 5.27 -32.78 -29.85
N SER A 118 5.28 -31.74 -29.01
CA SER A 118 4.04 -31.10 -28.54
C SER A 118 3.21 -30.60 -29.73
N ARG A 119 1.93 -30.95 -29.72
CA ARG A 119 0.91 -30.43 -30.65
C ARG A 119 0.18 -29.21 -30.08
N ASN A 120 0.65 -28.65 -28.97
CA ASN A 120 0.03 -27.49 -28.37
C ASN A 120 0.24 -26.26 -29.27
N ARG A 121 -0.82 -25.84 -29.95
CA ARG A 121 -0.84 -24.69 -30.88
C ARG A 121 -0.36 -23.37 -30.24
N TYR A 122 -0.55 -23.22 -28.93
CA TYR A 122 -0.20 -22.01 -28.20
C TYR A 122 1.30 -21.85 -27.96
N VAL A 123 2.10 -22.91 -28.10
CA VAL A 123 3.56 -22.85 -27.95
C VAL A 123 4.20 -21.83 -28.89
N SER A 124 3.71 -21.77 -30.14
CA SER A 124 4.27 -20.91 -31.18
C SER A 124 4.24 -19.43 -30.76
N ILE A 125 3.16 -19.02 -30.10
CA ILE A 125 2.93 -17.67 -29.59
C ILE A 125 4.04 -17.24 -28.63
N PHE A 126 4.42 -18.13 -27.70
CA PHE A 126 5.49 -17.85 -26.74
C PHE A 126 6.90 -18.02 -27.35
N SER A 127 7.07 -18.90 -28.35
CA SER A 127 8.35 -19.12 -29.04
C SER A 127 8.85 -17.96 -29.88
N ASN A 128 7.91 -17.22 -30.47
CA ASN A 128 8.22 -16.00 -31.20
C ASN A 128 8.65 -14.87 -30.26
N PHE A 129 8.23 -14.91 -28.98
CA PHE A 129 8.63 -13.95 -27.96
C PHE A 129 10.13 -14.01 -27.65
N VAL A 130 10.67 -15.24 -27.58
CA VAL A 130 12.09 -15.50 -27.29
C VAL A 130 12.97 -15.14 -28.48
N SER A 131 12.57 -15.55 -29.68
CA SER A 131 13.38 -15.46 -30.90
C SER A 131 13.60 -14.03 -31.42
N ASN A 132 12.67 -13.11 -31.16
CA ASN A 132 12.79 -11.70 -31.58
C ASN A 132 13.56 -10.83 -30.57
N SER A 133 13.62 -11.25 -29.30
CA SER A 133 14.40 -10.56 -28.27
C SER A 133 15.92 -10.62 -28.54
N GLU A 134 16.38 -11.65 -29.27
CA GLU A 134 17.80 -11.83 -29.62
C GLU A 134 18.21 -11.09 -30.91
N LYS A 135 17.26 -10.65 -31.75
CA LYS A 135 17.56 -10.07 -33.08
C LYS A 135 17.48 -8.54 -33.16
N ASN A 136 16.73 -7.89 -32.28
CA ASN A 136 16.59 -6.44 -32.32
C ASN A 136 17.58 -5.75 -31.37
N ASN A 137 18.62 -5.13 -31.95
CA ASN A 137 19.55 -4.22 -31.27
C ASN A 137 18.95 -2.86 -30.92
N ASP A 138 17.62 -2.71 -30.96
CA ASP A 138 16.91 -1.49 -30.59
C ASP A 138 16.26 -1.68 -29.20
N PRO A 139 16.88 -1.18 -28.13
CA PRO A 139 16.38 -1.34 -26.78
C PRO A 139 15.01 -0.67 -26.61
N GLU A 140 14.69 0.40 -27.34
CA GLU A 140 13.48 1.19 -27.09
C GLU A 140 12.18 0.50 -27.51
N GLN A 141 12.19 -0.34 -28.56
CA GLN A 141 11.02 -1.13 -28.96
C GLN A 141 10.77 -2.35 -28.07
N CYS A 142 11.83 -2.89 -27.43
CA CYS A 142 11.71 -3.97 -26.44
C CYS A 142 11.57 -3.46 -24.98
N HIS A 143 11.87 -2.19 -24.71
CA HIS A 143 11.73 -1.57 -23.39
C HIS A 143 10.27 -1.37 -22.96
N SER A 144 9.31 -1.27 -23.89
CA SER A 144 7.88 -1.32 -23.53
C SER A 144 7.37 -2.75 -23.27
N ALA A 145 8.12 -3.76 -23.72
CA ALA A 145 7.83 -5.19 -23.57
C ALA A 145 8.68 -5.86 -22.47
N SER A 146 9.27 -5.09 -21.55
CA SER A 146 10.05 -5.61 -20.42
C SER A 146 9.16 -6.24 -19.34
N VAL A 147 8.48 -7.33 -19.72
CA VAL A 147 7.62 -8.16 -18.87
C VAL A 147 8.16 -9.57 -19.00
N GLY A 148 9.01 -10.01 -18.05
CA GLY A 148 9.61 -11.35 -18.00
C GLY A 148 10.41 -11.79 -19.23
N LYS A 149 11.74 -11.96 -19.12
CA LYS A 149 12.50 -12.72 -20.13
C LYS A 149 11.98 -14.16 -20.12
N ILE A 150 11.25 -14.54 -21.16
CA ILE A 150 10.82 -15.91 -21.44
C ILE A 150 11.96 -16.60 -22.20
N ILE A 151 12.34 -17.81 -21.80
CA ILE A 151 13.33 -18.62 -22.51
C ILE A 151 12.71 -19.98 -22.80
N LEU A 152 12.67 -20.38 -24.07
CA LEU A 152 12.04 -21.63 -24.51
C LEU A 152 13.07 -22.70 -24.78
N TYR A 153 12.88 -23.86 -24.16
CA TYR A 153 13.76 -25.01 -24.33
C TYR A 153 13.17 -25.99 -25.36
N ASN A 154 14.03 -26.44 -26.27
CA ASN A 154 13.69 -27.37 -27.35
C ASN A 154 14.78 -28.46 -27.37
N SER A 155 14.73 -29.37 -26.39
CA SER A 155 15.62 -30.55 -26.32
C SER A 155 15.20 -31.43 -25.13
N LEU A 156 14.14 -32.21 -25.31
CA LEU A 156 13.93 -33.43 -24.55
C LEU A 156 13.82 -34.57 -25.56
N LYS A 157 14.96 -34.96 -26.16
CA LYS A 157 15.04 -36.29 -26.75
C LYS A 157 14.81 -37.30 -25.63
N ASP A 158 13.90 -38.23 -25.89
CA ASP A 158 13.45 -39.35 -25.08
C ASP A 158 14.13 -39.46 -23.70
N PHE A 159 13.33 -39.28 -22.65
CA PHE A 159 13.68 -39.51 -21.25
C PHE A 159 14.05 -41.00 -21.06
N ASP A 160 15.26 -41.38 -21.45
CA ASP A 160 15.88 -42.65 -21.09
C ASP A 160 16.60 -42.45 -19.76
N GLU A 161 16.11 -43.11 -18.70
CA GLU A 161 16.56 -43.00 -17.30
C GLU A 161 18.08 -43.12 -17.12
N LYS A 162 18.79 -43.67 -18.12
CA LYS A 162 20.23 -43.96 -18.03
C LYS A 162 21.15 -42.83 -18.51
N ASN A 163 20.65 -41.78 -19.16
CA ASN A 163 21.49 -40.71 -19.75
C ASN A 163 21.13 -39.26 -19.36
N VAL A 164 20.26 -39.05 -18.36
CA VAL A 164 19.75 -37.72 -17.93
C VAL A 164 20.80 -36.81 -17.26
N LEU A 165 22.06 -37.23 -17.18
CA LEU A 165 23.17 -36.43 -16.64
C LEU A 165 23.97 -35.66 -17.70
N SER A 166 23.45 -35.49 -18.92
CA SER A 166 24.22 -34.80 -19.97
C SER A 166 24.12 -33.28 -19.89
N ASP A 167 25.27 -32.63 -20.14
CA ASP A 167 25.61 -31.21 -20.02
C ASP A 167 24.64 -30.19 -20.65
N GLY A 168 23.61 -30.62 -21.39
CA GLY A 168 22.67 -29.76 -22.11
C GLY A 168 21.79 -28.90 -21.21
N PHE A 169 21.17 -29.48 -20.18
CA PHE A 169 20.34 -28.69 -19.25
C PHE A 169 21.22 -27.77 -18.37
N TYR A 170 22.38 -28.27 -17.95
CA TYR A 170 23.37 -27.56 -17.13
C TYR A 170 23.98 -26.34 -17.87
N SER A 171 24.43 -26.53 -19.12
CA SER A 171 24.99 -25.48 -19.98
C SER A 171 23.96 -24.40 -20.29
N CYS A 172 22.73 -24.80 -20.64
CA CYS A 172 21.64 -23.87 -20.90
C CYS A 172 21.27 -23.05 -19.66
N PHE A 173 21.21 -23.66 -18.48
CA PHE A 173 20.94 -22.93 -17.24
C PHE A 173 22.02 -21.88 -16.93
N ASN A 174 23.29 -22.24 -17.13
CA ASN A 174 24.41 -21.29 -16.93
C ASN A 174 24.37 -20.14 -17.94
N LYS A 175 23.99 -20.38 -19.20
CA LYS A 175 23.77 -19.32 -20.19
C LYS A 175 22.74 -18.30 -19.72
N ILE A 176 21.63 -18.78 -19.15
CA ILE A 176 20.56 -17.94 -18.62
C ILE A 176 21.06 -17.08 -17.46
N LYS A 177 21.71 -17.72 -16.48
CA LYS A 177 22.29 -17.00 -15.35
C LYS A 177 23.23 -15.87 -15.81
N ASN A 178 24.09 -16.14 -16.78
CA ASN A 178 25.07 -15.19 -17.30
C ASN A 178 24.40 -14.07 -18.14
N ASP A 179 23.49 -14.40 -19.05
CA ASP A 179 22.73 -13.42 -19.87
C ASP A 179 21.82 -12.51 -19.01
N PHE A 180 21.51 -12.92 -17.77
CA PHE A 180 20.78 -12.13 -16.79
C PHE A 180 21.69 -11.25 -15.93
N GLU A 181 22.85 -11.76 -15.50
CA GLU A 181 23.83 -10.99 -14.73
C GLU A 181 24.38 -9.79 -15.55
N ASP A 182 24.59 -9.96 -16.87
CA ASP A 182 25.02 -8.89 -17.78
C ASP A 182 23.96 -7.79 -18.03
N CYS A 183 22.67 -8.08 -17.85
CA CYS A 183 21.61 -7.08 -17.96
C CYS A 183 21.43 -6.24 -16.69
N LEU A 184 21.91 -6.71 -15.53
CA LEU A 184 21.72 -6.03 -14.25
C LEU A 184 22.61 -4.80 -14.06
N ASP A 185 23.72 -4.70 -14.79
CA ASP A 185 24.62 -3.55 -14.77
C ASP A 185 24.11 -2.34 -15.57
N LYS A 186 23.04 -2.51 -16.37
CA LYS A 186 22.39 -1.42 -17.11
C LYS A 186 21.13 -0.92 -16.39
N LYS A 187 21.23 -0.61 -15.10
CA LYS A 187 20.14 0.06 -14.36
C LYS A 187 20.10 1.56 -14.66
N ASN A 188 19.50 1.90 -15.80
CA ASN A 188 18.79 3.17 -15.98
C ASN A 188 17.41 2.83 -16.56
N ILE A 189 16.58 2.15 -15.75
CA ILE A 189 15.15 2.04 -16.04
C ILE A 189 14.56 3.39 -15.67
N SER A 190 14.43 4.27 -16.66
CA SER A 190 13.62 5.47 -16.54
C SER A 190 12.22 5.04 -16.15
N ASN A 191 11.78 5.51 -14.98
CA ASN A 191 10.41 5.44 -14.50
C ASN A 191 9.45 5.81 -15.66
N PRO A 192 8.42 5.02 -15.97
CA PRO A 192 7.44 5.39 -16.99
C PRO A 192 6.53 6.49 -16.43
N ASP A 193 7.09 7.66 -16.12
CA ASP A 193 6.39 8.91 -15.83
C ASP A 193 5.84 9.52 -17.14
N LYS A 194 5.10 8.71 -17.92
CA LYS A 194 4.28 9.23 -19.03
C LYS A 194 2.92 9.63 -18.46
N LYS A 195 2.82 10.93 -18.16
CA LYS A 195 1.61 11.78 -18.00
C LYS A 195 0.36 11.08 -17.46
N ALA A 196 0.03 11.41 -16.22
CA ALA A 196 -1.20 11.12 -15.48
C ALA A 196 -2.55 11.54 -16.14
N SER A 197 -2.60 11.85 -17.44
CA SER A 197 -3.86 12.23 -18.11
C SER A 197 -4.67 11.04 -18.63
N ASP A 198 -4.05 9.89 -18.94
CA ASP A 198 -4.75 8.69 -19.44
C ASP A 198 -5.01 7.62 -18.35
N GLU A 199 -4.28 7.63 -17.23
CA GLU A 199 -4.41 6.61 -16.16
C GLU A 199 -5.75 6.66 -15.39
N ASP A 200 -6.47 7.78 -15.50
CA ASP A 200 -7.78 7.99 -14.88
C ASP A 200 -8.96 7.62 -15.80
N ALA A 201 -8.70 7.27 -17.07
CA ALA A 201 -9.75 6.81 -17.98
C ALA A 201 -10.35 5.48 -17.46
N LEU A 202 -11.65 5.48 -17.19
CA LEU A 202 -12.38 4.29 -16.77
C LEU A 202 -12.64 3.42 -18.01
N ARG A 203 -11.79 2.41 -18.21
CA ARG A 203 -11.86 1.49 -19.33
C ARG A 203 -12.32 0.09 -18.91
N ILE A 204 -13.31 -0.44 -19.64
CA ILE A 204 -13.69 -1.85 -19.64
C ILE A 204 -13.19 -2.44 -20.96
N HIS A 205 -12.37 -3.48 -20.88
CA HIS A 205 -11.94 -4.19 -22.09
C HIS A 205 -12.58 -5.57 -22.12
N ASN A 206 -13.32 -5.81 -23.20
CA ASN A 206 -14.03 -7.06 -23.45
C ASN A 206 -13.17 -7.99 -24.32
N PHE A 207 -12.66 -9.05 -23.70
CA PHE A 207 -11.89 -10.11 -24.34
C PHE A 207 -12.84 -11.26 -24.70
N VAL A 208 -13.16 -11.37 -25.99
CA VAL A 208 -14.09 -12.39 -26.49
C VAL A 208 -13.36 -13.49 -27.24
N ASN A 209 -13.80 -14.73 -27.02
CA ASN A 209 -13.35 -15.86 -27.82
C ASN A 209 -13.98 -15.74 -29.22
N GLN A 210 -13.20 -15.71 -30.31
CA GLN A 210 -13.77 -15.40 -31.63
C GLN A 210 -14.64 -16.53 -32.21
N TYR A 211 -14.47 -17.75 -31.71
CA TYR A 211 -15.40 -18.87 -31.98
C TYR A 211 -16.65 -18.84 -31.09
N GLY A 212 -16.72 -17.90 -30.15
CA GLY A 212 -17.83 -17.74 -29.22
C GLY A 212 -19.06 -17.14 -29.89
N GLN A 213 -20.12 -17.93 -29.96
CA GLN A 213 -21.47 -17.47 -30.38
C GLN A 213 -22.10 -16.44 -29.42
N SER A 214 -21.37 -15.94 -28.41
CA SER A 214 -21.86 -15.05 -27.36
C SER A 214 -21.32 -13.63 -27.47
N MET A 215 -20.53 -13.30 -28.50
CA MET A 215 -19.90 -11.98 -28.65
C MET A 215 -20.92 -10.84 -28.56
N ASP A 216 -22.02 -10.91 -29.30
CA ASP A 216 -23.05 -9.87 -29.32
C ASP A 216 -23.77 -9.76 -27.96
N LEU A 217 -23.88 -10.87 -27.23
CA LEU A 217 -24.50 -10.90 -25.91
C LEU A 217 -23.65 -10.15 -24.89
N HIS A 218 -22.33 -10.37 -24.91
CA HIS A 218 -21.38 -9.72 -24.00
C HIS A 218 -21.37 -8.21 -24.23
N GLU A 219 -21.22 -7.81 -25.49
CA GLU A 219 -21.19 -6.40 -25.87
C GLU A 219 -22.48 -5.68 -25.48
N ARG A 220 -23.63 -6.30 -25.75
CA ARG A 220 -24.93 -5.75 -25.35
C ARG A 220 -25.06 -5.63 -23.83
N ALA A 221 -24.63 -6.65 -23.07
CA ALA A 221 -24.72 -6.64 -21.61
C ALA A 221 -23.80 -5.59 -20.97
N ILE A 222 -22.56 -5.45 -21.46
CA ILE A 222 -21.60 -4.45 -21.00
C ILE A 222 -22.09 -3.04 -21.34
N ASN A 223 -22.61 -2.82 -22.55
CA ASN A 223 -23.19 -1.55 -22.95
C ASN A 223 -24.39 -1.18 -22.09
N GLY A 224 -25.29 -2.13 -21.79
CA GLY A 224 -26.40 -1.93 -20.86
C GLY A 224 -25.92 -1.54 -19.46
N ALA A 225 -24.86 -2.18 -18.95
CA ALA A 225 -24.30 -1.86 -17.65
C ALA A 225 -23.72 -0.44 -17.61
N ASN A 226 -23.02 -0.05 -18.68
CA ASN A 226 -22.40 1.27 -18.81
C ASN A 226 -23.44 2.39 -18.99
N GLN A 227 -24.54 2.14 -19.70
CA GLN A 227 -25.66 3.08 -19.81
C GLN A 227 -26.26 3.40 -18.43
N ASN A 228 -26.41 2.38 -17.57
CA ASN A 228 -26.85 2.56 -16.18
C ASN A 228 -25.84 3.33 -15.31
N LEU A 229 -24.61 3.51 -15.78
CA LEU A 229 -23.54 4.30 -15.18
C LEU A 229 -23.28 5.60 -15.95
N ASN A 230 -24.28 6.12 -16.68
CA ASN A 230 -24.23 7.35 -17.46
C ASN A 230 -23.13 7.36 -18.54
N ASN A 231 -22.83 6.21 -19.15
CA ASN A 231 -21.80 6.04 -20.18
C ASN A 231 -20.42 6.55 -19.76
N ARG A 232 -20.13 6.48 -18.46
CA ARG A 232 -18.87 6.95 -17.88
C ARG A 232 -17.67 6.11 -18.33
N TRP A 233 -17.89 4.86 -18.69
CA TRP A 233 -16.83 3.93 -19.06
C TRP A 233 -16.59 3.93 -20.57
N HIS A 234 -15.33 3.96 -20.97
CA HIS A 234 -14.92 3.63 -22.33
C HIS A 234 -14.88 2.12 -22.47
N ILE A 235 -15.55 1.58 -23.49
CA ILE A 235 -15.62 0.14 -23.72
C ILE A 235 -14.76 -0.17 -24.94
N ASP A 236 -13.68 -0.91 -24.69
CA ASP A 236 -12.81 -1.45 -25.71
C ASP A 236 -13.15 -2.93 -25.94
N LYS A 237 -12.90 -3.40 -27.16
CA LYS A 237 -13.19 -4.79 -27.54
C LYS A 237 -12.02 -5.35 -28.32
N SER A 238 -11.78 -6.63 -28.11
CA SER A 238 -10.85 -7.38 -28.92
C SER A 238 -11.28 -8.85 -28.96
N SER A 239 -11.32 -9.40 -30.16
CA SER A 239 -11.65 -10.80 -30.44
C SER A 239 -10.39 -11.54 -30.88
N TYR A 240 -10.25 -12.81 -30.51
CA TYR A 240 -9.00 -13.54 -30.74
C TYR A 240 -9.18 -14.90 -31.36
N VAL A 241 -8.48 -15.10 -32.48
CA VAL A 241 -8.24 -16.36 -33.18
C VAL A 241 -6.97 -16.99 -32.62
N SER A 242 -7.08 -18.20 -32.04
CA SER A 242 -5.94 -18.94 -31.47
C SER A 242 -4.86 -19.31 -32.48
N ASP A 243 -5.19 -19.35 -33.78
CA ASP A 243 -4.34 -19.99 -34.78
C ASP A 243 -3.38 -19.01 -35.50
N ILE A 244 -3.52 -17.70 -35.28
CA ILE A 244 -2.69 -16.66 -35.93
C ILE A 244 -2.35 -15.54 -34.92
N MET A 245 -1.71 -15.89 -33.81
CA MET A 245 -1.21 -14.88 -32.86
C MET A 245 0.29 -14.67 -33.04
N ASN A 246 0.67 -13.43 -33.33
CA ASN A 246 2.06 -13.01 -33.33
C ASN A 246 2.42 -12.26 -32.02
N ILE A 247 3.70 -11.93 -31.87
CA ILE A 247 4.21 -11.21 -30.69
C ILE A 247 3.53 -9.85 -30.47
N CYS A 248 3.22 -9.14 -31.56
CA CYS A 248 2.57 -7.82 -31.49
C CYS A 248 1.15 -7.93 -30.93
N ASP A 249 0.45 -9.01 -31.21
CA ASP A 249 -0.89 -9.25 -30.65
C ASP A 249 -0.80 -9.44 -29.13
N MET A 250 0.16 -10.23 -28.64
CA MET A 250 0.38 -10.38 -27.19
C MET A 250 0.75 -9.05 -26.51
N CYS A 251 1.63 -8.25 -27.12
CA CYS A 251 2.00 -6.93 -26.59
C CYS A 251 0.77 -6.00 -26.52
N LYS A 252 -0.02 -5.92 -27.58
CA LYS A 252 -1.28 -5.15 -27.58
C LYS A 252 -2.21 -5.61 -26.47
N MET A 253 -2.29 -6.91 -26.21
CA MET A 253 -3.14 -7.45 -25.14
C MET A 253 -2.66 -7.08 -23.75
N TYR A 254 -1.36 -7.18 -23.55
CA TYR A 254 -0.75 -6.69 -22.33
C TYR A 254 -1.06 -5.20 -22.12
N GLU A 255 -0.86 -4.38 -23.15
CA GLU A 255 -1.17 -2.95 -23.13
C GLU A 255 -2.66 -2.69 -22.83
N SER A 256 -3.57 -3.42 -23.47
CA SER A 256 -5.02 -3.34 -23.22
C SER A 256 -5.38 -3.69 -21.77
N ILE A 257 -4.83 -4.77 -21.22
CA ILE A 257 -5.05 -5.14 -19.81
C ILE A 257 -4.53 -4.05 -18.90
N VAL A 258 -3.31 -3.56 -19.13
CA VAL A 258 -2.68 -2.52 -18.32
C VAL A 258 -3.46 -1.20 -18.39
N ALA A 259 -4.01 -0.84 -19.55
CA ALA A 259 -4.83 0.36 -19.72
C ALA A 259 -6.23 0.23 -19.09
N SER A 260 -6.73 -0.99 -18.89
CA SER A 260 -8.08 -1.25 -18.39
C SER A 260 -8.16 -1.18 -16.86
N LYS A 261 -9.35 -0.88 -16.33
CA LYS A 261 -9.67 -1.12 -14.90
C LYS A 261 -10.48 -2.41 -14.73
N ILE A 262 -11.35 -2.71 -15.69
CA ILE A 262 -12.14 -3.94 -15.73
C ILE A 262 -11.75 -4.73 -16.98
N CYS A 263 -11.47 -6.01 -16.82
CA CYS A 263 -11.26 -6.94 -17.94
C CYS A 263 -12.41 -7.93 -17.91
N VAL A 264 -13.24 -7.99 -18.94
CA VAL A 264 -14.29 -9.00 -19.07
C VAL A 264 -13.74 -10.08 -19.99
N LEU A 265 -13.69 -11.34 -19.54
CA LEU A 265 -13.06 -12.42 -20.29
C LEU A 265 -14.06 -13.56 -20.52
N ASP A 266 -14.30 -13.89 -21.79
CA ASP A 266 -15.07 -15.08 -22.15
C ASP A 266 -14.26 -16.36 -21.87
N MET A 267 -14.60 -17.03 -20.78
CA MET A 267 -13.98 -18.28 -20.34
C MET A 267 -14.80 -19.49 -20.76
N THR A 268 -15.82 -19.32 -21.62
CA THR A 268 -16.65 -20.43 -22.08
C THR A 268 -15.80 -21.40 -22.91
N HIS A 269 -15.68 -22.62 -22.42
CA HIS A 269 -15.01 -23.72 -23.11
C HIS A 269 -15.95 -24.36 -24.14
N TYR A 270 -15.83 -23.95 -25.41
CA TYR A 270 -16.69 -24.40 -26.51
C TYR A 270 -16.23 -25.72 -27.17
N GLU A 271 -14.92 -25.98 -27.24
CA GLU A 271 -14.31 -27.05 -28.04
C GLU A 271 -13.00 -27.55 -27.42
N ASP A 272 -12.63 -28.80 -27.71
CA ASP A 272 -11.32 -29.38 -27.39
C ASP A 272 -10.37 -29.24 -28.61
N PRO A 273 -9.22 -28.55 -28.49
CA PRO A 273 -8.61 -28.06 -27.24
C PRO A 273 -9.10 -26.69 -26.79
N VAL A 274 -9.26 -26.58 -25.46
CA VAL A 274 -9.64 -25.35 -24.74
C VAL A 274 -8.78 -24.17 -25.19
N ASN A 275 -9.40 -22.98 -25.26
CA ASN A 275 -8.66 -21.75 -25.47
C ASN A 275 -7.86 -21.31 -24.23
N VAL A 276 -6.72 -21.97 -23.98
CA VAL A 276 -5.87 -21.68 -22.81
C VAL A 276 -5.26 -20.29 -22.79
N TYR A 277 -5.25 -19.59 -23.93
CA TYR A 277 -4.80 -18.20 -23.97
C TYR A 277 -5.70 -17.27 -23.14
N MET A 278 -7.01 -17.52 -23.10
CA MET A 278 -7.93 -16.76 -22.24
C MET A 278 -7.59 -16.93 -20.75
N PHE A 279 -7.11 -18.12 -20.36
CA PHE A 279 -6.66 -18.39 -19.00
C PHE A 279 -5.35 -17.66 -18.67
N PHE A 280 -4.43 -17.57 -19.64
CA PHE A 280 -3.24 -16.73 -19.52
C PHE A 280 -3.60 -15.25 -19.32
N LEU A 281 -4.52 -14.71 -20.12
CA LEU A 281 -4.98 -13.32 -19.96
C LEU A 281 -5.67 -13.08 -18.62
N LEU A 282 -6.45 -14.05 -18.12
CA LEU A 282 -7.07 -13.98 -16.80
C LEU A 282 -6.01 -13.90 -15.69
N GLY A 283 -4.98 -14.77 -15.76
CA GLY A 283 -3.86 -14.74 -14.82
C GLY A 283 -3.10 -13.40 -14.87
N LEU A 284 -2.84 -12.90 -16.07
CA LEU A 284 -2.18 -11.62 -16.30
C LEU A 284 -2.98 -10.44 -15.72
N ALA A 285 -4.30 -10.39 -15.99
CA ALA A 285 -5.19 -9.37 -15.46
C ALA A 285 -5.20 -9.37 -13.93
N HIS A 286 -5.29 -10.56 -13.31
CA HIS A 286 -5.19 -10.70 -11.86
C HIS A 286 -3.85 -10.20 -11.30
N ALA A 287 -2.74 -10.60 -11.90
CA ALA A 287 -1.41 -10.18 -11.47
C ALA A 287 -1.20 -8.66 -11.56
N LYS A 288 -1.76 -8.01 -12.58
CA LYS A 288 -1.77 -6.54 -12.73
C LYS A 288 -2.86 -5.85 -11.89
N GLY A 289 -3.54 -6.59 -11.01
CA GLY A 289 -4.52 -6.04 -10.06
C GLY A 289 -5.79 -5.51 -10.71
N LYS A 290 -6.13 -6.00 -11.91
CA LYS A 290 -7.34 -5.61 -12.64
C LYS A 290 -8.57 -6.33 -12.09
N ALA A 291 -9.73 -5.68 -12.17
CA ALA A 291 -10.98 -6.34 -11.87
C ALA A 291 -11.34 -7.24 -13.05
N ALA A 292 -10.91 -8.50 -13.02
CA ALA A 292 -11.22 -9.47 -14.06
C ALA A 292 -12.57 -10.14 -13.77
N ILE A 293 -13.41 -10.21 -14.80
CA ILE A 293 -14.74 -10.80 -14.77
C ILE A 293 -14.77 -11.98 -15.75
N PRO A 294 -14.59 -13.21 -15.26
CA PRO A 294 -14.76 -14.42 -16.08
C PRO A 294 -16.25 -14.61 -16.42
N LEU A 295 -16.57 -14.70 -17.71
CA LEU A 295 -17.91 -15.03 -18.20
C LEU A 295 -17.95 -16.48 -18.65
N ILE A 296 -18.95 -17.24 -18.21
CA ILE A 296 -19.09 -18.66 -18.54
C ILE A 296 -20.52 -18.96 -18.97
N ASN A 297 -20.71 -19.36 -20.23
CA ASN A 297 -22.00 -19.86 -20.67
C ASN A 297 -22.24 -21.30 -20.16
N ARG A 298 -23.16 -21.50 -19.21
CA ARG A 298 -23.40 -22.82 -18.60
C ARG A 298 -23.77 -23.91 -19.59
N LYS A 299 -24.60 -23.59 -20.59
CA LYS A 299 -25.07 -24.57 -21.58
C LYS A 299 -23.97 -25.02 -22.53
N LYS A 300 -23.01 -24.14 -22.81
CA LYS A 300 -21.96 -24.36 -23.81
C LYS A 300 -20.62 -24.77 -23.20
N ASN A 301 -20.41 -24.51 -21.91
CA ASN A 301 -19.15 -24.78 -21.25
C ASN A 301 -18.98 -26.28 -20.97
N MET A 302 -17.96 -26.90 -21.56
CA MET A 302 -17.67 -28.32 -21.35
C MET A 302 -17.09 -28.61 -19.95
N SER A 303 -16.19 -27.76 -19.45
CA SER A 303 -15.54 -27.94 -18.15
C SER A 303 -14.85 -26.65 -17.68
N MET A 304 -14.64 -26.50 -16.37
CA MET A 304 -13.89 -25.39 -15.78
C MET A 304 -12.70 -25.94 -14.99
N PRO A 305 -11.50 -25.35 -15.11
CA PRO A 305 -10.33 -25.81 -14.38
C PRO A 305 -10.46 -25.56 -12.87
N PHE A 306 -9.90 -26.46 -12.08
CA PHE A 306 -10.03 -26.44 -10.61
C PHE A 306 -9.51 -25.14 -9.98
N ASP A 307 -8.35 -24.64 -10.43
CA ASP A 307 -7.71 -23.44 -9.86
C ASP A 307 -8.49 -22.15 -10.18
N VAL A 308 -9.29 -22.20 -11.25
CA VAL A 308 -10.16 -21.09 -11.65
C VAL A 308 -11.55 -21.22 -11.04
N GLY A 309 -12.01 -22.45 -10.77
CA GLY A 309 -13.34 -22.75 -10.23
C GLY A 309 -13.66 -22.06 -8.90
N GLY A 310 -12.64 -21.73 -8.09
CA GLY A 310 -12.79 -20.99 -6.84
C GLY A 310 -12.80 -19.46 -6.98
N LEU A 311 -12.57 -18.94 -8.19
CA LEU A 311 -12.65 -17.50 -8.48
C LEU A 311 -14.11 -17.07 -8.59
N TRP A 312 -14.37 -15.80 -8.32
CA TRP A 312 -15.68 -15.23 -8.62
C TRP A 312 -15.88 -15.16 -10.15
N GLN A 313 -17.06 -15.57 -10.63
CA GLN A 313 -17.37 -15.77 -12.04
C GLN A 313 -18.83 -15.40 -12.30
N VAL A 314 -19.13 -14.93 -13.52
CA VAL A 314 -20.50 -14.72 -13.98
C VAL A 314 -20.90 -15.88 -14.87
N TYR A 315 -21.91 -16.62 -14.41
CA TYR A 315 -22.51 -17.70 -15.18
C TYR A 315 -23.79 -17.21 -15.85
N TYR A 316 -23.98 -17.58 -17.11
CA TYR A 316 -25.18 -17.20 -17.85
C TYR A 316 -25.63 -18.31 -18.80
N ASN A 317 -26.92 -18.33 -19.17
CA ASN A 317 -27.41 -19.18 -20.26
C ASN A 317 -27.73 -18.36 -21.51
N ASP A 318 -28.28 -17.17 -21.31
CA ASP A 318 -28.71 -16.24 -22.36
C ASP A 318 -28.39 -14.78 -21.99
N TYR A 319 -28.86 -13.85 -22.81
CA TYR A 319 -28.64 -12.41 -22.60
C TYR A 319 -29.15 -11.92 -21.25
N LYS A 320 -30.36 -12.34 -20.86
CA LYS A 320 -31.05 -11.78 -19.69
C LYS A 320 -30.32 -12.21 -18.41
N ASP A 321 -29.96 -13.49 -18.33
CA ASP A 321 -29.12 -14.02 -17.25
C ASP A 321 -27.79 -13.25 -17.14
N LEU A 322 -27.13 -13.01 -18.28
CA LEU A 322 -25.86 -12.28 -18.31
C LEU A 322 -26.02 -10.84 -17.83
N GLU A 323 -27.09 -10.17 -18.25
CA GLU A 323 -27.40 -8.80 -17.87
C GLU A 323 -27.63 -8.67 -16.36
N GLU A 324 -28.48 -9.55 -15.79
CA GLU A 324 -28.85 -9.57 -14.37
C GLU A 324 -27.65 -9.80 -13.44
N GLU A 325 -26.65 -10.58 -13.87
CA GLU A 325 -25.45 -10.88 -13.08
C GLU A 325 -24.30 -9.87 -13.30
N LEU A 326 -24.12 -9.42 -14.55
CA LEU A 326 -23.00 -8.54 -14.90
C LEU A 326 -23.21 -7.10 -14.43
N HIS A 327 -24.45 -6.58 -14.51
CA HIS A 327 -24.77 -5.20 -14.13
C HIS A 327 -24.46 -4.89 -12.66
N PRO A 328 -24.94 -5.67 -11.67
CA PRO A 328 -24.62 -5.43 -10.27
C PRO A 328 -23.12 -5.51 -10.00
N THR A 329 -22.41 -6.38 -10.72
CA THR A 329 -20.97 -6.53 -10.57
C THR A 329 -20.22 -5.29 -11.05
N ILE A 330 -20.46 -4.83 -12.29
CA ILE A 330 -19.79 -3.63 -12.82
C ILE A 330 -20.12 -2.42 -11.94
N LYS A 331 -21.39 -2.29 -11.50
CA LYS A 331 -21.80 -1.23 -10.57
C LYS A 331 -21.06 -1.29 -9.23
N LYS A 332 -20.86 -2.49 -8.67
CA LYS A 332 -20.08 -2.67 -7.44
C LYS A 332 -18.61 -2.28 -7.64
N ILE A 333 -18.00 -2.69 -8.76
CA ILE A 333 -16.61 -2.33 -9.08
C ILE A 333 -16.46 -0.81 -9.28
N ASP A 334 -17.39 -0.17 -9.99
CA ASP A 334 -17.43 1.30 -10.14
C ASP A 334 -17.52 1.99 -8.78
N SER A 335 -18.44 1.55 -7.92
CA SER A 335 -18.54 2.05 -6.54
C SER A 335 -17.26 1.85 -5.73
N ASP A 336 -16.58 0.71 -5.87
CA ASP A 336 -15.32 0.44 -5.18
C ASP A 336 -14.17 1.32 -5.71
N ILE A 337 -14.17 1.63 -7.01
CA ILE A 337 -13.20 2.55 -7.63
C ILE A 337 -13.44 3.98 -7.13
N GLU A 338 -14.68 4.44 -7.07
CA GLU A 338 -15.00 5.77 -6.53
C GLU A 338 -14.67 5.88 -5.04
N LYS A 339 -14.98 4.83 -4.28
CA LYS A 339 -14.55 4.73 -2.88
C LYS A 339 -13.03 4.81 -2.79
N GLY A 340 -12.30 4.09 -3.64
CA GLY A 340 -10.85 4.13 -3.72
C GLY A 340 -10.28 5.51 -4.08
N LYS A 341 -10.93 6.27 -4.97
CA LYS A 341 -10.53 7.66 -5.29
C LYS A 341 -10.70 8.58 -4.07
N ASN A 342 -11.81 8.45 -3.36
CA ASN A 342 -12.05 9.19 -2.12
C ASN A 342 -11.03 8.80 -1.04
N GLU A 343 -10.60 7.54 -1.04
CA GLU A 343 -9.62 7.01 -0.08
C GLU A 343 -8.15 7.26 -0.48
N ARG A 344 -7.87 7.68 -1.72
CA ARG A 344 -6.52 7.87 -2.26
C ARG A 344 -5.68 8.80 -1.38
N ASN A 345 -6.30 9.85 -0.85
CA ASN A 345 -5.64 10.82 0.02
C ASN A 345 -5.13 10.18 1.32
N TYR A 346 -5.89 9.26 1.92
CA TYR A 346 -5.46 8.55 3.13
C TYR A 346 -4.33 7.58 2.83
N ARG A 347 -4.45 6.86 1.71
CA ARG A 347 -3.46 5.86 1.29
C ARG A 347 -2.08 6.48 1.08
N LEU A 348 -2.02 7.70 0.57
CA LEU A 348 -0.76 8.44 0.42
C LEU A 348 -0.02 8.66 1.75
N ILE A 349 -0.74 8.73 2.87
CA ILE A 349 -0.14 8.84 4.21
C ILE A 349 0.05 7.44 4.79
N TRP A 350 -1.04 6.71 4.96
CA TRP A 350 -1.10 5.52 5.79
C TRP A 350 -0.54 4.26 5.14
N ASP A 351 -0.52 4.13 3.80
CA ASP A 351 0.04 2.93 3.15
C ASP A 351 1.51 2.73 3.53
N ASN A 352 2.25 3.83 3.71
CA ASN A 352 3.65 3.82 4.16
C ASN A 352 3.80 3.32 5.60
N PHE A 353 2.90 3.74 6.50
CA PHE A 353 2.89 3.29 7.90
C PHE A 353 2.40 1.85 8.06
N LEU A 354 1.58 1.36 7.13
CA LEU A 354 0.89 0.07 7.23
C LEU A 354 1.48 -0.99 6.29
N MET A 355 2.66 -0.76 5.72
CA MET A 355 3.33 -1.76 4.87
C MET A 355 3.56 -3.08 5.61
N ALA A 356 3.91 -3.01 6.90
CA ALA A 356 4.08 -4.16 7.79
C ALA A 356 2.76 -4.63 8.41
N LYS A 357 1.63 -3.98 8.09
CA LYS A 357 0.29 -4.23 8.66
C LYS A 357 0.19 -4.04 10.17
N GLU A 358 1.19 -3.44 10.80
CA GLU A 358 1.23 -3.14 12.22
C GLU A 358 1.53 -1.66 12.39
N LEU A 359 0.71 -0.98 13.20
CA LEU A 359 0.89 0.41 13.59
C LEU A 359 0.96 0.51 15.10
N HIS A 360 2.05 1.07 15.62
CA HIS A 360 2.21 1.28 17.05
C HIS A 360 1.83 2.71 17.43
N VAL A 361 1.13 2.88 18.55
CA VAL A 361 0.75 4.21 19.06
C VAL A 361 1.34 4.39 20.44
N PHE A 362 2.26 5.35 20.58
CA PHE A 362 2.90 5.67 21.84
C PHE A 362 2.30 6.94 22.43
N THR A 363 1.98 6.90 23.73
CA THR A 363 1.36 8.01 24.44
C THR A 363 2.07 8.29 25.77
N CYS A 364 1.63 9.35 26.42
CA CYS A 364 2.20 9.80 27.69
C CYS A 364 1.28 9.43 28.84
N ALA A 365 1.87 9.02 29.95
CA ALA A 365 1.14 8.87 31.20
C ALA A 365 1.06 10.21 31.93
N ARG A 366 -0.05 10.45 32.62
CA ARG A 366 -0.18 11.48 33.63
C ARG A 366 0.18 10.90 35.00
N PRO A 367 1.14 11.48 35.72
CA PRO A 367 1.39 11.04 37.08
C PRO A 367 0.10 11.24 37.90
N GLY A 368 -0.39 10.16 38.50
CA GLY A 368 -1.56 10.23 39.38
C GLY A 368 -1.30 11.21 40.52
N THR A 369 -2.30 12.00 40.89
CA THR A 369 -2.18 12.96 42.00
C THR A 369 -1.91 12.16 43.29
N PRO A 370 -0.82 12.41 44.02
CA PRO A 370 -0.56 11.72 45.28
C PRO A 370 -1.71 12.01 46.26
N GLY A 371 -2.42 10.98 46.71
CA GLY A 371 -3.51 11.08 47.69
C GLY A 371 -4.94 10.88 47.16
N SER A 372 -5.15 10.70 45.86
CA SER A 372 -6.45 10.21 45.36
C SER A 372 -6.48 8.67 45.42
N GLU A 373 -7.26 8.09 46.32
CA GLU A 373 -7.44 6.63 46.48
C GLU A 373 -8.04 5.93 45.24
N SER A 374 -8.32 6.64 44.15
CA SER A 374 -8.67 6.04 42.87
C SER A 374 -7.41 5.56 42.14
N ILE A 375 -6.83 4.46 42.62
CA ILE A 375 -6.00 3.59 41.78
C ILE A 375 -6.95 2.94 40.76
N THR A 376 -7.24 3.60 39.65
CA THR A 376 -8.09 3.02 38.61
C THR A 376 -7.60 3.38 37.21
N ARG A 377 -6.99 2.37 36.58
CA ARG A 377 -7.03 2.04 35.14
C ARG A 377 -6.54 3.14 34.18
N THR A 378 -5.27 3.02 33.79
CA THR A 378 -4.55 3.72 32.70
C THR A 378 -4.55 5.25 32.76
N ASN A 379 -3.39 5.81 33.11
CA ASN A 379 -3.10 7.24 33.24
C ASN A 379 -3.00 8.00 31.89
N ILE A 380 -3.82 7.70 30.89
CA ILE A 380 -3.73 8.38 29.57
C ILE A 380 -4.63 9.62 29.58
N ASP A 381 -4.17 10.74 29.01
CA ASP A 381 -5.01 11.93 28.88
C ASP A 381 -6.25 11.66 28.01
N LYS A 382 -7.36 12.37 28.31
CA LYS A 382 -8.61 12.27 27.54
C LYS A 382 -8.37 12.44 26.04
N TRP A 383 -7.56 13.42 25.64
CA TRP A 383 -7.32 13.70 24.22
C TRP A 383 -6.43 12.67 23.55
N ASP A 384 -5.44 12.15 24.27
CA ASP A 384 -4.58 11.08 23.78
C ASP A 384 -5.40 9.80 23.57
N TYR A 385 -6.27 9.47 24.53
CA TYR A 385 -7.19 8.35 24.42
C TYR A 385 -8.15 8.51 23.23
N MET A 386 -8.75 9.69 23.06
CA MET A 386 -9.62 9.98 21.91
C MET A 386 -8.87 9.86 20.58
N SER A 387 -7.61 10.30 20.54
CA SER A 387 -6.74 10.20 19.36
C SER A 387 -6.44 8.74 19.01
N ILE A 388 -6.06 7.92 20.00
CA ILE A 388 -5.84 6.47 19.80
C ILE A 388 -7.11 5.79 19.30
N ASN A 389 -8.25 6.06 19.94
CA ASN A 389 -9.51 5.41 19.60
C ASN A 389 -9.97 5.76 18.18
N GLU A 390 -9.88 7.04 17.80
CA GLU A 390 -10.21 7.50 16.45
C GLU A 390 -9.31 6.84 15.40
N LEU A 391 -8.00 6.83 15.64
CA LEU A 391 -7.04 6.20 14.74
C LEU A 391 -7.29 4.70 14.61
N THR A 392 -7.50 4.00 15.73
CA THR A 392 -7.78 2.56 15.76
C THR A 392 -9.05 2.23 14.97
N PHE A 393 -10.13 2.98 15.18
CA PHE A 393 -11.38 2.79 14.45
C PHE A 393 -11.21 3.03 12.94
N PHE A 394 -10.52 4.11 12.57
CA PHE A 394 -10.23 4.43 11.18
C PHE A 394 -9.42 3.32 10.49
N ILE A 395 -8.34 2.85 11.12
CA ILE A 395 -7.51 1.78 10.56
C ILE A 395 -8.31 0.49 10.41
N ALA A 396 -9.08 0.08 11.43
CA ALA A 396 -9.94 -1.10 11.35
C ALA A 396 -10.99 -1.00 10.23
N GLN A 397 -11.52 0.19 9.97
CA GLN A 397 -12.52 0.41 8.92
C GLN A 397 -11.92 0.43 7.50
N LYS A 398 -10.70 0.94 7.35
CA LYS A 398 -10.09 1.21 6.03
C LYS A 398 -9.03 0.21 5.59
N TYR A 399 -8.38 -0.45 6.55
CA TYR A 399 -7.29 -1.39 6.34
C TYR A 399 -7.60 -2.69 7.07
N GLU A 400 -8.47 -3.51 6.46
CA GLU A 400 -9.04 -4.74 7.05
C GLU A 400 -7.99 -5.71 7.62
N THR A 401 -6.76 -5.69 7.08
CA THR A 401 -5.68 -6.60 7.50
C THR A 401 -4.64 -5.96 8.41
N SER A 402 -4.81 -4.69 8.77
CA SER A 402 -3.86 -3.96 9.63
C SER A 402 -4.30 -3.96 11.10
N GLN A 403 -3.32 -3.98 11.99
CA GLN A 403 -3.51 -3.93 13.43
C GLN A 403 -2.92 -2.62 14.00
N VAL A 404 -3.63 -2.03 14.96
CA VAL A 404 -3.14 -0.92 15.78
C VAL A 404 -2.85 -1.43 17.18
N THR A 405 -1.64 -1.19 17.67
CA THR A 405 -1.19 -1.55 19.02
C THR A 405 -0.92 -0.28 19.80
N ALA A 406 -1.74 0.00 20.81
CA ALA A 406 -1.46 1.04 21.79
C ALA A 406 -0.41 0.52 22.77
N GLU A 407 0.75 1.17 22.78
CA GLU A 407 1.88 0.81 23.62
C GLU A 407 1.70 1.33 25.04
N GLU A 408 2.45 0.76 25.99
CA GLU A 408 2.37 1.18 27.38
C GLU A 408 2.79 2.67 27.50
N PRO A 409 1.93 3.53 28.11
CA PRO A 409 2.22 4.94 28.24
C PRO A 409 3.41 5.15 29.19
N MET A 410 4.26 6.12 28.86
CA MET A 410 5.45 6.45 29.64
C MET A 410 5.24 7.76 30.40
N ASP A 411 5.63 7.78 31.68
CA ASP A 411 5.68 9.01 32.46
C ASP A 411 6.79 9.92 31.94
N LYS A 412 6.51 11.21 31.83
CA LYS A 412 7.51 12.23 31.45
C LYS A 412 8.54 12.38 32.57
N MET A 413 9.83 12.28 32.24
CA MET A 413 10.91 12.59 33.17
C MET A 413 10.80 14.02 33.72
N ARG A 414 10.93 14.16 35.04
CA ARG A 414 10.93 15.45 35.73
C ARG A 414 12.28 16.14 35.59
N LYS A 415 12.27 17.47 35.76
CA LYS A 415 13.50 18.29 35.71
C LYS A 415 14.59 17.77 36.65
N LYS A 416 14.23 17.48 37.91
CA LYS A 416 15.16 16.95 38.92
C LYS A 416 15.75 15.61 38.51
N GLU A 417 14.95 14.69 37.99
CA GLU A 417 15.42 13.36 37.57
C GLU A 417 16.47 13.46 36.46
N ILE A 418 16.32 14.41 35.54
CA ILE A 418 17.28 14.64 34.45
C ILE A 418 18.54 15.36 34.94
N GLU A 419 18.39 16.33 35.85
CA GLU A 419 19.53 17.06 36.42
C GLU A 419 20.38 16.19 37.36
N ASP A 420 19.74 15.37 38.19
CA ASP A 420 20.38 14.52 39.20
C ASP A 420 21.03 13.28 38.56
N HIS A 421 20.49 12.76 37.45
CA HIS A 421 20.93 11.50 36.83
C HIS A 421 21.37 11.63 35.37
N LYS A 422 22.17 12.65 35.04
CA LYS A 422 22.63 12.92 33.65
C LYS A 422 23.20 11.70 32.90
N HIS A 423 23.93 10.81 33.58
CA HIS A 423 24.44 9.59 32.97
C HIS A 423 23.34 8.58 32.65
N GLU A 424 22.32 8.47 33.51
CA GLU A 424 21.16 7.59 33.30
C GLU A 424 20.23 8.12 32.21
N THR A 425 20.18 9.44 32.00
CA THR A 425 19.41 10.07 30.92
C THR A 425 19.80 9.52 29.54
N SER A 426 21.09 9.25 29.30
CA SER A 426 21.53 8.64 28.03
C SER A 426 20.97 7.23 27.87
N TYR A 427 21.08 6.39 28.90
CA TYR A 427 20.52 5.03 28.89
C TYR A 427 19.00 5.02 28.72
N PHE A 428 18.31 5.98 29.34
CA PHE A 428 16.88 6.17 29.17
C PHE A 428 16.54 6.54 27.72
N CYS A 429 17.27 7.49 27.12
CA CYS A 429 17.07 7.85 25.72
C CYS A 429 17.26 6.64 24.80
N ASP A 430 18.30 5.83 25.03
CA ASP A 430 18.54 4.62 24.24
C ASP A 430 17.44 3.58 24.43
N SER A 431 16.89 3.44 25.63
CA SER A 431 15.72 2.60 25.90
C SER A 431 14.49 3.05 25.10
N VAL A 432 14.22 4.35 25.04
CA VAL A 432 13.13 4.93 24.24
C VAL A 432 13.33 4.64 22.74
N ARG A 433 14.55 4.85 22.22
CA ARG A 433 14.90 4.54 20.82
C ARG A 433 14.67 3.07 20.51
N ASN A 434 15.15 2.18 21.38
CA ASN A 434 15.00 0.73 21.23
C ASN A 434 13.53 0.27 21.18
N LYS A 435 12.61 0.98 21.86
CA LYS A 435 11.18 0.67 21.80
C LYS A 435 10.54 0.97 20.44
N ILE A 436 11.15 1.86 19.62
CA ILE A 436 10.62 2.34 18.34
C ILE A 436 11.28 1.66 17.14
N ILE A 437 12.52 1.18 17.28
CA ILE A 437 13.22 0.42 16.23
C ILE A 437 12.30 -0.67 15.65
N ASN A 438 12.26 -0.80 14.33
CA ASN A 438 11.43 -1.76 13.60
C ASN A 438 9.92 -1.55 13.69
N LYS A 439 9.46 -0.35 14.09
CA LYS A 439 8.05 -0.03 14.21
C LYS A 439 7.69 1.21 13.43
N SER A 440 6.70 1.08 12.54
CA SER A 440 5.94 2.23 12.08
C SER A 440 5.01 2.69 13.19
N CYS A 441 5.09 3.95 13.59
CA CYS A 441 4.40 4.42 14.78
C CYS A 441 3.91 5.87 14.72
N VAL A 442 2.91 6.13 15.55
CA VAL A 442 2.39 7.47 15.85
C VAL A 442 2.67 7.78 17.31
N ILE A 443 3.32 8.91 17.55
CA ILE A 443 3.60 9.45 18.88
C ILE A 443 2.56 10.54 19.16
N VAL A 444 1.73 10.29 20.17
CA VAL A 444 0.65 11.19 20.59
C VAL A 444 1.14 11.93 21.84
N GLY A 445 1.40 13.22 21.66
CA GLY A 445 1.89 14.10 22.72
C GLY A 445 3.01 15.02 22.23
N SER A 446 3.04 16.23 22.79
CA SER A 446 4.09 17.21 22.55
C SER A 446 5.35 16.94 23.40
N PRO A 447 6.52 17.49 23.03
CA PRO A 447 7.77 17.26 23.76
C PRO A 447 7.74 17.63 25.25
N ASP A 448 6.88 18.57 25.67
CA ASP A 448 6.77 18.95 27.09
C ASP A 448 6.05 17.91 27.96
N VAL A 449 5.27 17.01 27.35
CA VAL A 449 4.52 15.95 28.04
C VAL A 449 4.94 14.54 27.62
N SER A 450 5.71 14.41 26.53
CA SER A 450 6.18 13.14 25.98
C SER A 450 7.70 13.06 25.90
N ASP A 451 8.30 12.05 26.53
CA ASP A 451 9.71 11.71 26.30
C ASP A 451 9.93 11.09 24.93
N TYR A 452 8.97 10.32 24.43
CA TYR A 452 8.99 9.85 23.04
C TYR A 452 9.12 11.02 22.06
N ALA A 453 8.25 12.03 22.14
CA ALA A 453 8.31 13.17 21.23
C ALA A 453 9.59 14.00 21.39
N GLU A 454 10.03 14.27 22.62
CA GLU A 454 11.28 15.01 22.89
C GLU A 454 12.49 14.34 22.25
N ILE A 455 12.68 13.03 22.47
CA ILE A 455 13.85 12.30 22.02
C ILE A 455 13.83 12.13 20.49
N ILE A 456 12.69 11.73 19.93
CA ILE A 456 12.56 11.50 18.48
C ILE A 456 12.75 12.79 17.71
N LEU A 457 12.13 13.89 18.14
CA LEU A 457 12.29 15.18 17.48
C LEU A 457 13.73 15.70 17.62
N ALA A 458 14.36 15.50 18.78
CA ALA A 458 15.75 15.88 18.96
C ALA A 458 16.67 15.12 17.98
N ASP A 459 16.49 13.80 17.85
CA ASP A 459 17.24 12.94 16.93
C ASP A 459 17.01 13.34 15.46
N ILE A 460 15.76 13.61 15.08
CA ILE A 460 15.38 14.10 13.74
C ILE A 460 16.08 15.42 13.40
N HIS A 461 16.26 16.29 14.39
CA HIS A 461 16.86 17.61 14.21
C HIS A 461 18.35 17.67 14.50
N GLY A 462 18.98 16.54 14.87
CA GLY A 462 20.40 16.47 15.18
C GLY A 462 20.80 17.31 16.40
N ILE A 463 19.91 17.45 17.37
CA ILE A 463 20.16 18.12 18.64
C ILE A 463 20.13 17.12 19.80
N GLN A 464 20.64 17.52 20.97
CA GLN A 464 20.52 16.69 22.17
C GLN A 464 19.15 16.89 22.82
N PRO A 465 18.44 15.81 23.23
CA PRO A 465 17.21 15.94 23.98
C PRO A 465 17.49 16.57 25.35
N TYR A 466 16.47 17.24 25.89
CA TYR A 466 16.52 17.98 27.14
C TYR A 466 17.59 19.09 27.20
N ASN A 467 17.89 19.73 26.08
CA ASN A 467 18.91 20.78 25.98
C ASN A 467 18.33 22.09 25.40
N PRO A 468 17.72 22.96 26.25
CA PRO A 468 17.07 24.19 25.80
C PRO A 468 18.03 25.25 25.24
N ILE A 469 19.35 25.04 25.30
CA ILE A 469 20.35 25.99 24.78
C ILE A 469 20.44 25.90 23.24
N GLN A 470 20.07 24.74 22.65
CA GLN A 470 20.21 24.50 21.20
C GLN A 470 19.04 25.02 20.36
N ASN A 471 18.09 25.72 20.98
CA ASN A 471 16.80 26.12 20.39
C ASN A 471 16.91 27.00 19.13
N ASN A 472 17.98 27.78 18.96
CA ASN A 472 18.10 28.77 17.88
C ASN A 472 18.19 28.17 16.46
N ARG A 473 18.32 26.85 16.32
CA ARG A 473 18.46 26.16 15.03
C ARG A 473 17.26 25.28 14.68
N LEU A 474 16.23 25.25 15.52
CA LEU A 474 15.09 24.38 15.32
C LEU A 474 14.09 24.98 14.32
N PRO A 475 13.45 24.15 13.48
CA PRO A 475 12.41 24.62 12.58
C PRO A 475 11.16 25.08 13.34
N PHE A 476 11.01 24.71 14.61
CA PHE A 476 9.95 25.21 15.45
C PHE A 476 10.32 25.24 16.94
N LEU A 477 9.64 26.11 17.69
CA LEU A 477 9.70 26.23 19.14
C LEU A 477 8.32 26.58 19.70
N PHE A 478 7.96 25.96 20.80
CA PHE A 478 6.76 26.29 21.56
C PHE A 478 7.08 27.35 22.61
N TYR A 479 6.30 28.44 22.61
CA TYR A 479 6.34 29.46 23.65
C TYR A 479 5.15 29.23 24.57
N LYS A 480 5.41 28.87 25.83
CA LYS A 480 4.33 28.54 26.78
C LYS A 480 4.71 28.94 28.19
N LYS A 481 3.84 29.70 28.85
CA LYS A 481 4.04 30.06 30.26
C LYS A 481 4.07 28.81 31.14
N THR A 482 4.98 28.81 32.11
CA THR A 482 5.19 27.67 33.01
C THR A 482 5.06 28.14 34.45
N GLU A 483 4.06 27.63 35.17
CA GLU A 483 3.74 28.11 36.52
C GLU A 483 4.61 27.49 37.63
N ARG A 484 5.32 26.38 37.35
CA ARG A 484 6.10 25.63 38.34
C ARG A 484 7.55 25.43 37.89
N ASP A 485 8.49 25.65 38.80
CA ASP A 485 9.93 25.53 38.51
C ASP A 485 10.40 24.12 38.15
N GLU A 486 9.71 23.09 38.66
CA GLU A 486 10.04 21.68 38.42
C GLU A 486 9.36 21.10 37.18
N HIS A 487 8.60 21.89 36.43
CA HIS A 487 7.84 21.40 35.29
C HIS A 487 8.79 20.89 34.17
N PRO A 488 8.57 19.68 33.60
CA PRO A 488 9.43 19.09 32.57
C PRO A 488 9.70 20.00 31.37
N ARG A 489 8.71 20.82 31.00
CA ARG A 489 8.85 21.86 29.97
C ARG A 489 10.09 22.75 30.10
N LYS A 490 10.55 23.09 31.31
CA LYS A 490 11.70 24.01 31.50
C LYS A 490 13.02 23.44 30.97
N ILE A 491 13.08 22.13 30.76
CA ILE A 491 14.27 21.45 30.22
C ILE A 491 14.03 20.90 28.81
N SER A 492 12.83 20.98 28.25
CA SER A 492 12.58 20.51 26.88
C SER A 492 13.34 21.37 25.87
N SER A 493 13.93 20.71 24.86
CA SER A 493 14.66 21.37 23.77
C SER A 493 13.73 22.11 22.81
N PHE A 494 12.42 21.88 22.90
CA PHE A 494 11.43 22.45 21.98
C PHE A 494 10.58 23.55 22.60
N TYR A 495 10.89 23.96 23.84
CA TYR A 495 10.11 24.96 24.57
C TYR A 495 10.96 26.13 25.04
N LYS A 496 10.32 27.31 25.08
CA LYS A 496 10.88 28.53 25.67
C LYS A 496 9.82 29.24 26.51
N GLU A 497 10.24 29.83 27.62
CA GLU A 497 9.38 30.76 28.35
C GLU A 497 9.27 32.09 27.58
N PRO A 498 8.07 32.68 27.52
CA PRO A 498 7.89 33.98 26.88
C PRO A 498 8.63 35.10 27.68
N CYS A 499 9.53 35.90 27.06
CA CYS A 499 10.44 36.84 27.76
C CYS A 499 10.44 38.33 27.32
N ASP A 500 10.07 38.64 26.07
CA ASP A 500 10.02 40.00 25.47
C ASP A 500 8.58 40.46 25.14
N GLU A 501 8.36 41.75 24.79
CA GLU A 501 7.04 42.38 24.56
C GLU A 501 6.11 41.64 23.56
N TYR A 502 6.67 41.00 22.53
CA TYR A 502 5.92 40.17 21.55
C TYR A 502 5.77 38.71 21.99
N SER A 503 6.62 38.25 22.90
CA SER A 503 6.55 36.94 23.56
C SER A 503 5.97 37.10 24.97
N ASN A 504 4.84 37.76 25.13
CA ASN A 504 4.05 37.65 26.37
C ASN A 504 2.85 36.71 26.20
N LYS A 505 2.70 36.13 25.01
CA LYS A 505 1.63 35.23 24.62
C LYS A 505 2.18 33.84 24.38
N ASP A 506 1.33 32.87 24.69
CA ASP A 506 1.52 31.49 24.29
C ASP A 506 1.41 31.36 22.76
N GLY A 507 2.24 30.53 22.15
CA GLY A 507 2.32 30.44 20.70
C GLY A 507 3.38 29.47 20.18
N VAL A 508 3.53 29.44 18.87
CA VAL A 508 4.52 28.61 18.17
C VAL A 508 5.35 29.49 17.26
N LEU A 509 6.67 29.44 17.42
CA LEU A 509 7.61 29.92 16.43
C LEU A 509 7.83 28.78 15.43
N PHE A 510 7.58 29.01 14.14
CA PHE A 510 7.76 28.02 13.08
C PHE A 510 8.48 28.69 11.90
N ASN A 511 9.63 28.17 11.49
CA ASN A 511 10.50 28.76 10.46
C ASN A 511 10.71 30.28 10.65
N ASN A 512 11.10 30.68 11.86
CA ASN A 512 11.32 32.07 12.28
C ASN A 512 10.08 32.99 12.27
N LYS A 513 8.88 32.43 12.15
CA LYS A 513 7.62 33.17 12.15
C LYS A 513 6.76 32.76 13.34
N PHE A 514 6.24 33.73 14.08
CA PHE A 514 5.53 33.46 15.33
C PHE A 514 4.01 33.49 15.10
N LYS A 515 3.31 32.41 15.50
CA LYS A 515 1.85 32.36 15.57
C LYS A 515 1.44 32.31 17.05
N ALA A 516 0.87 33.42 17.51
CA ALA A 516 0.24 33.48 18.81
C ALA A 516 -1.04 32.64 18.83
N LEU A 517 -1.37 32.09 19.99
CA LEU A 517 -2.67 31.50 20.24
C LEU A 517 -3.67 32.59 20.62
N GLU A 518 -4.91 32.37 20.23
CA GLU A 518 -5.99 33.33 20.43
C GLU A 518 -7.19 32.63 21.04
N GLU A 519 -7.78 33.24 22.06
CA GLU A 519 -9.08 32.84 22.61
C GLU A 519 -9.97 34.08 22.66
N HIS A 520 -11.17 33.96 22.12
CA HIS A 520 -12.15 35.03 22.02
C HIS A 520 -13.50 34.55 22.56
N ASP A 521 -14.25 35.44 23.19
CA ASP A 521 -15.65 35.15 23.55
C ASP A 521 -16.48 35.05 22.27
N ASP A 522 -17.32 34.02 22.16
CA ASP A 522 -18.19 33.83 20.99
C ASP A 522 -19.30 34.90 21.00
N PRO A 523 -19.31 35.86 20.05
CA PRO A 523 -20.27 36.95 20.05
C PRO A 523 -21.70 36.49 19.71
N ASN A 524 -21.89 35.26 19.24
CA ASN A 524 -23.18 34.75 18.76
C ASN A 524 -23.98 33.98 19.83
N THR A 525 -23.51 33.91 21.08
CA THR A 525 -24.25 33.23 22.15
C THR A 525 -25.41 34.07 22.66
N ASN A 526 -26.56 34.01 21.97
CA ASN A 526 -27.81 34.65 22.39
C ASN A 526 -28.54 33.92 23.54
N SER A 527 -27.90 32.97 24.22
CA SER A 527 -28.59 32.02 25.09
C SER A 527 -27.84 31.64 26.37
N GLY A 528 -27.41 32.60 27.20
CA GLY A 528 -26.96 32.36 28.60
C GLY A 528 -25.75 31.43 28.83
N GLU A 529 -25.25 30.73 27.81
CA GLU A 529 -24.09 29.86 27.83
C GLU A 529 -22.90 30.64 27.29
N ALA A 530 -21.97 31.02 28.17
CA ALA A 530 -20.74 31.70 27.76
C ALA A 530 -19.83 30.70 27.03
N LYS A 531 -19.75 30.80 25.70
CA LYS A 531 -18.85 29.99 24.87
C LYS A 531 -17.58 30.77 24.52
N ILE A 532 -16.44 30.10 24.58
CA ILE A 532 -15.17 30.58 24.03
C ILE A 532 -14.99 29.94 22.66
N THR A 533 -14.51 30.71 21.70
CA THR A 533 -13.86 30.17 20.50
C THR A 533 -12.36 30.39 20.62
N GLY A 534 -11.57 29.33 20.46
CA GLY A 534 -10.11 29.39 20.57
C GLY A 534 -9.41 28.81 19.35
N GLU A 535 -8.19 29.28 19.11
CA GLU A 535 -7.25 28.76 18.14
C GLU A 535 -6.05 28.13 18.88
N THR A 536 -5.73 26.89 18.54
CA THR A 536 -4.51 26.20 18.96
C THR A 536 -3.68 25.81 17.73
N CYS A 537 -2.43 25.44 17.97
CA CYS A 537 -1.50 25.03 16.93
C CYS A 537 -1.04 23.60 17.15
N ILE A 538 -0.65 22.93 16.06
CA ILE A 538 -0.03 21.61 16.09
C ILE A 538 1.18 21.64 15.18
N ILE A 539 2.28 21.08 15.68
CA ILE A 539 3.38 20.68 14.82
C ILE A 539 3.26 19.20 14.53
N LEU A 540 3.11 18.88 13.27
CA LEU A 540 3.16 17.51 12.78
C LEU A 540 4.53 17.27 12.18
N THR A 541 5.20 16.22 12.66
CA THR A 541 6.48 15.77 12.13
C THR A 541 6.34 14.37 11.57
N ILE A 542 6.78 14.14 10.34
CA ILE A 542 6.87 12.80 9.75
C ILE A 542 8.32 12.55 9.36
N ALA A 543 8.89 11.46 9.86
CA ALA A 543 10.23 11.02 9.52
C ALA A 543 10.22 9.57 9.01
N LYS A 544 10.99 9.33 7.95
CA LYS A 544 11.27 7.98 7.48
C LYS A 544 12.51 7.47 8.18
N ASN A 545 12.36 6.35 8.86
CA ASN A 545 13.42 5.57 9.46
C ASN A 545 14.34 6.38 10.38
N PRO A 546 13.81 7.07 11.42
CA PRO A 546 14.66 7.82 12.36
C PRO A 546 15.62 6.90 13.12
N TYR A 547 15.30 5.61 13.23
CA TYR A 547 16.14 4.59 13.86
C TYR A 547 16.34 3.38 12.92
N PRO A 548 17.31 3.46 11.98
CA PRO A 548 17.54 2.41 11.00
C PRO A 548 17.82 1.06 11.66
N SER A 549 16.97 0.09 11.36
CA SER A 549 17.18 -1.28 11.78
C SER A 549 18.28 -1.97 10.94
N PRO A 550 19.07 -2.88 11.55
CA PRO A 550 20.01 -3.73 10.83
C PRO A 550 19.38 -4.55 9.69
N ASP A 551 18.08 -4.88 9.79
CA ASP A 551 17.36 -5.64 8.75
C ASP A 551 16.94 -4.79 7.54
N GLY A 552 17.21 -3.48 7.57
CA GLY A 552 16.94 -2.55 6.48
C GLY A 552 15.45 -2.27 6.25
N LYS A 553 14.58 -2.59 7.21
CA LYS A 553 13.17 -2.18 7.15
C LYS A 553 13.06 -0.66 7.17
N SER A 554 12.18 -0.13 6.32
CA SER A 554 11.82 1.27 6.33
C SER A 554 10.60 1.47 7.21
N ASP A 555 10.81 2.04 8.38
CA ASP A 555 9.72 2.44 9.27
C ASP A 555 9.39 3.92 9.12
N TYR A 556 8.18 4.31 9.50
CA TYR A 556 7.77 5.71 9.54
C TYR A 556 7.36 6.09 10.95
N VAL A 557 7.79 7.28 11.38
CA VAL A 557 7.40 7.84 12.66
C VAL A 557 6.65 9.15 12.42
N MET A 558 5.47 9.26 13.01
CA MET A 558 4.66 10.47 13.02
C MET A 558 4.61 11.01 14.45
N VAL A 559 5.01 12.27 14.67
CA VAL A 559 4.92 12.92 15.98
C VAL A 559 3.85 14.00 15.92
N LEU A 560 2.85 13.90 16.81
CA LEU A 560 1.73 14.82 16.94
C LEU A 560 1.95 15.77 18.11
N SER A 561 2.65 16.87 17.83
CA SER A 561 2.97 17.88 18.86
C SER A 561 1.92 18.97 18.91
N GLY A 562 0.77 18.66 19.50
CA GLY A 562 -0.28 19.65 19.77
C GLY A 562 0.12 20.59 20.91
N PHE A 563 -0.12 21.89 20.76
CA PHE A 563 0.07 22.85 21.86
C PHE A 563 -0.88 22.55 23.04
N THR A 564 -2.07 22.05 22.68
CA THR A 564 -3.14 21.57 23.57
C THR A 564 -3.61 20.19 23.12
N GLY A 565 -4.26 19.44 24.02
CA GLY A 565 -4.78 18.10 23.69
C GLY A 565 -5.83 18.12 22.57
N VAL A 566 -6.70 19.14 22.51
CA VAL A 566 -7.64 19.30 21.38
C VAL A 566 -6.91 19.53 20.04
N GLY A 567 -5.72 20.14 20.08
CA GLY A 567 -4.84 20.21 18.92
C GLY A 567 -4.40 18.80 18.50
N THR A 568 -3.80 18.03 19.40
CA THR A 568 -3.37 16.65 19.10
C THR A 568 -4.50 15.81 18.48
N TYR A 569 -5.70 15.88 19.05
CA TYR A 569 -6.88 15.20 18.50
C TYR A 569 -7.31 15.74 17.13
N GLY A 570 -7.26 17.06 16.94
CA GLY A 570 -7.48 17.71 15.64
C GLY A 570 -6.52 17.19 14.57
N ALA A 571 -5.25 16.95 14.90
CA ALA A 571 -4.30 16.34 13.95
C ALA A 571 -4.69 14.92 13.55
N ILE A 572 -5.10 14.06 14.48
CA ILE A 572 -5.58 12.72 14.10
C ILE A 572 -6.83 12.84 13.22
N LYS A 573 -7.76 13.71 13.60
CA LYS A 573 -8.96 13.99 12.80
C LYS A 573 -8.61 14.45 11.39
N LEU A 574 -7.53 15.24 11.23
CA LEU A 574 -6.97 15.63 9.93
C LEU A 574 -6.83 14.41 8.99
N PHE A 575 -6.36 13.30 9.55
CA PHE A 575 -5.97 12.10 8.82
C PHE A 575 -7.01 10.98 8.83
N THR A 576 -8.11 11.12 9.57
CA THR A 576 -9.15 10.09 9.69
C THR A 576 -10.53 10.53 9.22
N GLU A 577 -10.86 11.83 9.25
CA GLU A 577 -12.25 12.30 9.19
C GLU A 577 -12.86 12.81 7.86
N PRO A 578 -12.18 13.09 6.73
CA PRO A 578 -12.82 13.68 5.53
C PRO A 578 -13.84 12.77 4.80
N THR A 579 -14.43 11.78 5.47
CA THR A 579 -15.54 10.95 4.96
C THR A 579 -16.75 10.85 5.89
N LYS A 580 -16.90 11.70 6.92
CA LYS A 580 -18.24 11.86 7.51
C LYS A 580 -19.15 12.43 6.41
N LYS A 581 -19.92 11.55 5.77
CA LYS A 581 -21.07 11.98 4.99
C LYS A 581 -21.92 12.84 5.92
N PRO A 582 -22.33 14.05 5.49
CA PRO A 582 -23.21 14.86 6.32
C PRO A 582 -24.43 14.02 6.71
N ASP A 583 -24.94 14.24 7.93
CA ASP A 583 -26.04 13.43 8.45
C ASP A 583 -27.19 13.50 7.43
N PRO A 584 -27.79 12.37 6.99
CA PRO A 584 -28.91 12.43 6.07
C PRO A 584 -30.05 13.34 6.56
N LYS A 585 -30.14 13.60 7.87
CA LYS A 585 -31.10 14.51 8.52
C LYS A 585 -30.70 16.00 8.48
N GLU A 586 -29.48 16.35 8.10
CA GLU A 586 -29.05 17.74 7.89
C GLU A 586 -29.72 18.32 6.63
N ASP A 587 -30.01 19.62 6.64
CA ASP A 587 -30.61 20.31 5.49
C ASP A 587 -29.62 20.41 4.32
N ASP A 588 -30.12 20.68 3.11
CA ASP A 588 -29.28 20.66 1.90
C ASP A 588 -28.18 21.74 1.92
N LYS A 589 -28.39 22.86 2.63
CA LYS A 589 -27.39 23.92 2.78
C LYS A 589 -26.24 23.50 3.69
N SER A 590 -26.53 22.87 4.82
CA SER A 590 -25.53 22.34 5.75
C SER A 590 -24.75 21.18 5.13
N LYS A 591 -25.40 20.34 4.31
CA LYS A 591 -24.73 19.33 3.48
C LYS A 591 -23.75 19.95 2.49
N GLU A 592 -24.16 20.95 1.73
CA GLU A 592 -23.29 21.64 0.76
C GLU A 592 -22.10 22.33 1.46
N GLU A 593 -22.33 22.94 2.62
CA GLU A 593 -21.27 23.56 3.41
C GLU A 593 -20.29 22.54 4.00
N ALA A 594 -20.79 21.40 4.49
CA ALA A 594 -19.97 20.29 4.97
C ALA A 594 -19.13 19.69 3.82
N GLU A 595 -19.71 19.45 2.66
CA GLU A 595 -19.00 18.97 1.48
C GLU A 595 -17.96 19.97 0.98
N LYS A 596 -18.25 21.27 1.05
CA LYS A 596 -17.29 22.33 0.71
C LYS A 596 -16.13 22.36 1.71
N LYS A 597 -16.41 22.20 3.01
CA LYS A 597 -15.38 22.08 4.06
C LYS A 597 -14.49 20.85 3.82
N VAL A 598 -15.07 19.69 3.52
CA VAL A 598 -14.33 18.46 3.18
C VAL A 598 -13.51 18.63 1.91
N ARG A 599 -14.05 19.27 0.86
CA ARG A 599 -13.31 19.54 -0.38
C ARG A 599 -12.11 20.45 -0.14
N ASN A 600 -12.30 21.57 0.53
CA ASN A 600 -11.21 22.49 0.88
C ASN A 600 -10.12 21.76 1.69
N TYR A 601 -10.53 20.93 2.63
CA TYR A 601 -9.64 20.13 3.45
C TYR A 601 -8.85 19.09 2.64
N ILE A 602 -9.51 18.38 1.71
CA ILE A 602 -8.86 17.45 0.79
C ILE A 602 -7.86 18.19 -0.10
N ASP A 603 -8.19 19.38 -0.58
CA ASP A 603 -7.29 20.15 -1.43
C ASP A 603 -6.07 20.65 -0.66
N GLU A 604 -6.24 21.06 0.60
CA GLU A 604 -5.11 21.35 1.51
C GLU A 604 -4.27 20.10 1.78
N LEU A 605 -4.90 18.94 2.02
CA LEU A 605 -4.20 17.68 2.22
C LEU A 605 -3.47 17.21 0.95
N LYS A 606 -4.00 17.50 -0.25
CA LYS A 606 -3.33 17.23 -1.53
C LYS A 606 -2.13 18.14 -1.75
N LYS A 607 -2.22 19.44 -1.44
CA LYS A 607 -1.06 20.34 -1.46
C LYS A 607 0.03 19.81 -0.54
N TYR A 608 -0.36 19.46 0.68
CA TYR A 608 0.48 18.81 1.69
C TYR A 608 1.17 17.53 1.17
N LEU A 609 0.40 16.61 0.57
CA LEU A 609 0.90 15.32 0.07
C LEU A 609 1.81 15.47 -1.15
N HIS A 610 1.49 16.44 -2.02
CA HIS A 610 2.32 16.76 -3.19
C HIS A 610 3.71 17.24 -2.79
N ASP A 611 3.79 18.05 -1.73
CA ASP A 611 5.06 18.54 -1.21
C ASP A 611 5.86 17.42 -0.53
N ILE A 612 5.21 16.51 0.21
CA ILE A 612 5.86 15.31 0.77
C ILE A 612 6.45 14.42 -0.34
N ASN A 613 5.71 14.16 -1.42
CA ASN A 613 6.18 13.31 -2.52
C ASN A 613 7.35 13.94 -3.30
N LYS A 614 7.48 15.27 -3.29
CA LYS A 614 8.62 15.99 -3.89
C LYS A 614 9.86 16.00 -3.03
N ILE A 615 9.71 15.81 -1.72
CA ILE A 615 10.85 15.67 -0.82
C ILE A 615 11.48 14.32 -1.12
N LYS A 616 12.51 14.34 -1.98
CA LYS A 616 13.50 13.26 -2.00
C LYS A 616 14.08 13.22 -0.60
N ILE A 617 13.60 12.30 0.23
CA ILE A 617 14.21 11.91 1.49
C ILE A 617 15.60 11.40 1.11
N LYS A 618 16.56 12.31 1.00
CA LYS A 618 17.98 11.99 0.83
C LYS A 618 18.39 11.18 2.05
N ASP A 619 19.36 10.30 1.89
CA ASP A 619 19.73 9.20 2.79
C ASP A 619 20.20 9.56 4.22
N ASN A 620 19.88 10.76 4.73
CA ASN A 620 20.04 11.17 6.11
C ASN A 620 18.69 11.65 6.67
N ILE A 621 18.36 11.27 7.91
CA ILE A 621 17.10 11.51 8.62
C ILE A 621 16.60 12.95 8.36
N VAL A 622 15.67 13.12 7.41
CA VAL A 622 14.95 14.39 7.20
C VAL A 622 13.52 14.17 7.70
N GLY A 623 13.23 14.69 8.89
CA GLY A 623 11.85 14.83 9.34
C GLY A 623 11.23 16.05 8.68
N TRP A 624 10.07 15.86 8.06
CA TRP A 624 9.29 16.95 7.50
C TRP A 624 8.33 17.49 8.57
N ASN A 625 8.34 18.81 8.75
CA ASN A 625 7.56 19.49 9.77
C ASN A 625 6.51 20.36 9.10
N THR A 626 5.31 20.38 9.68
CA THR A 626 4.27 21.32 9.28
C THR A 626 3.56 21.92 10.48
N LEU A 627 3.06 23.14 10.30
CA LEU A 627 2.23 23.84 11.27
C LEU A 627 0.76 23.79 10.81
N LEU A 628 -0.09 23.29 11.70
CA LEU A 628 -1.53 23.25 11.52
C LEU A 628 -2.20 24.13 12.57
N MET A 629 -3.28 24.80 12.19
CA MET A 629 -4.16 25.53 13.08
C MET A 629 -5.41 24.70 13.37
N VAL A 630 -5.84 24.72 14.62
CA VAL A 630 -7.09 24.08 15.05
C VAL A 630 -7.95 25.09 15.77
N THR A 631 -9.16 25.28 15.28
CA THR A 631 -10.18 26.06 15.96
C THR A 631 -11.05 25.13 16.80
N TYR A 632 -11.42 25.57 18.00
CA TYR A 632 -12.33 24.87 18.89
C TYR A 632 -13.30 25.82 19.55
N THR A 633 -14.41 25.29 20.05
CA THR A 633 -15.30 25.97 20.99
C THR A 633 -15.21 25.32 22.36
N SER A 634 -15.43 26.07 23.44
CA SER A 634 -15.43 25.56 24.81
C SER A 634 -16.55 26.21 25.61
N ASP A 635 -17.15 25.46 26.53
CA ASP A 635 -18.15 25.98 27.46
C ASP A 635 -17.45 26.44 28.75
N LYS A 636 -17.48 27.75 29.04
CA LYS A 636 -16.85 28.33 30.25
C LYS A 636 -17.49 27.84 31.54
N ASN A 637 -18.78 27.51 31.49
CA ASN A 637 -19.58 27.26 32.68
C ASN A 637 -19.55 25.78 33.11
N LYS A 638 -18.97 24.90 32.29
CA LYS A 638 -18.87 23.47 32.59
C LYS A 638 -17.49 23.12 33.16
N PRO A 639 -17.43 22.33 34.24
CA PRO A 639 -16.15 21.88 34.78
C PRO A 639 -15.45 20.90 33.83
N GLY A 640 -14.12 20.95 33.82
CA GLY A 640 -13.28 20.06 33.01
C GLY A 640 -13.03 20.59 31.59
N ASP A 641 -12.40 19.76 30.76
CA ASP A 641 -12.08 20.13 29.38
C ASP A 641 -13.27 19.90 28.45
N THR A 642 -13.99 20.99 28.16
CA THR A 642 -15.19 21.05 27.32
C THR A 642 -14.92 21.49 25.89
N ARG A 643 -13.64 21.50 25.48
CA ARG A 643 -13.29 21.90 24.12
C ARG A 643 -13.89 20.95 23.10
N HIS A 644 -14.33 21.50 21.97
CA HIS A 644 -14.87 20.78 20.83
C HIS A 644 -14.20 21.30 19.56
N LEU A 645 -13.57 20.41 18.82
CA LEU A 645 -12.97 20.71 17.53
C LEU A 645 -14.02 21.27 16.56
N THR A 646 -13.76 22.44 15.96
CA THR A 646 -14.65 23.06 14.96
C THR A 646 -14.05 23.11 13.57
N SER A 647 -12.74 23.39 13.45
CA SER A 647 -12.07 23.39 12.15
C SER A 647 -10.56 23.14 12.26
N ILE A 648 -9.95 22.74 11.15
CA ILE A 648 -8.50 22.53 11.00
C ILE A 648 -8.07 23.23 9.72
N LYS A 649 -6.99 24.03 9.79
CA LYS A 649 -6.43 24.75 8.63
C LYS A 649 -4.91 24.53 8.55
N TYR A 650 -4.41 24.23 7.35
CA TYR A 650 -2.96 24.31 7.07
C TYR A 650 -2.51 25.77 7.06
N ILE A 651 -1.39 26.06 7.72
CA ILE A 651 -0.79 27.40 7.69
C ILE A 651 0.38 27.36 6.71
N ASP A 652 0.22 27.99 5.54
CA ASP A 652 1.38 28.27 4.69
C ASP A 652 2.27 29.24 5.45
N THR A 653 3.53 28.86 5.65
CA THR A 653 4.53 29.71 6.29
C THR A 653 4.62 31.10 5.68
N LYS A 654 4.27 31.29 4.40
CA LYS A 654 4.18 32.61 3.75
C LYS A 654 3.11 33.52 4.37
N GLU A 655 2.02 32.96 4.91
CA GLU A 655 0.92 33.70 5.54
C GLU A 655 1.28 34.24 6.93
N ILE A 656 2.31 33.70 7.59
CA ILE A 656 2.72 34.19 8.91
C ILE A 656 3.61 35.43 8.71
N PRO A 657 3.35 36.57 9.38
CA PRO A 657 4.20 37.74 9.28
C PRO A 657 5.64 37.42 9.70
N LEU A 658 6.61 37.94 8.95
CA LEU A 658 8.03 37.83 9.32
C LEU A 658 8.25 38.55 10.65
N LYS A 659 9.08 37.94 11.51
CA LYS A 659 9.64 38.66 12.66
C LYS A 659 10.46 39.81 12.08
N ASN A 660 10.03 41.06 12.32
CA ASN A 660 10.94 42.19 12.13
C ASN A 660 12.05 42.01 13.18
N GLU A 661 13.27 41.82 12.70
CA GLU A 661 14.47 41.65 13.55
C GLU A 661 14.68 42.82 14.50
#